data_AF-A0A438CU57-F1
#
_entry.id   AF-A0A438CU57-F1
#
_cell.length_a   1.000
_cell.length_b   1.000
_cell.length_c   1.000
_cell.angle_alpha   90.00
_cell.angle_beta   90.00
_cell.angle_gamma   90.00
#
_symmetry.space_group_name_H-M   'P 1'
#
loop_
_entity.id
_entity.type
_entity.pdbx_description
1 polymer ?
#
loop_
_entity_poly.entity_id
_entity_poly.type
_entity_poly.pdbx_seq_one_letter_code
_entity_poly.pdbx_strand_id
1 'polypeptide(L)'
;MLENLKSYPLNIKENACGEISNKKSLDKQKKGEFIIDTMRKKASSNMKILLGPLADERTAHIMVTVGQEVTENETLITDILKSGATIIRINCAHGNPSIWSEIIRRVRRSSQMLEKPCRILMDLAGPKLRTGNMKAGPCVIKISPKKNACGDIMLPAQVWLCHKGANPPAGHISPDAILSIDGQKFLNKLQLGDTVRFRDARGKKRTLKICNRFPVFAGTAFMAECNRTAYVHSGTGLYIKGQKHKSSVGEVVDVPAVEQFVRLRVGDLLIISLDSSIEQDELTQPTVDAYRVTCPSSFLFDSVKPGEPIAFDDGKIWGVIQGTSASEIIVSITHASPRGTKLGAEKSINIPESNIRFEGLTTKDLMDLEFVAAHADMVGISFIRDVRDIVVLRAELEKRKLHNLGIVLKIETSSGFDKLPLLLLEAMKSPNPLGVMIARGDLAVECGWEVIWATQVLESLVKSGVPTRAELTDVANGRRASCIMLNKGKHIVDAVSTLDIILQGKSTKMKAELKPLATLPLRHVSQRNIHPTPCTTPRTTLATRHLTHPSPHLPQLLAGSKLKPLDHPPYPSQAPQHFPPPMVKLASARESRLYGTRLARNRFEYINAGLYVFATIVLLSGFVSQLSRDPKSGLALMMIGLGLLFVVNVHDLVAHMAGIDYRLGLMEFDLQLGLVEFSVPFVQAMGYLLSFLGILFLFLQEEKGYGYFKLERHALNMLIAGPVLWVLGSIHNSCQIYERADGHIQILQQSVHIPFLMGSLLFMVGSIINCHEQARLVHHGIDLLGMAWVWLGMFGSLLFFIGGLMNVVKVFKMQQMDGLRLEKLRGGAQERLIHEREGQIPLILEDQRRRKIHVEEAMPVVVQLLTGMSL
;
A
#
# COMPACT_ATOMS: atom_id res chain seq x y z
N MET A 1 -10.79 -46.30 -3.93
CA MET A 1 -11.98 -46.44 -4.81
C MET A 1 -11.62 -45.97 -6.22
N LEU A 2 -10.89 -46.80 -6.96
CA LEU A 2 -10.28 -46.46 -8.25
C LEU A 2 -10.49 -47.58 -9.29
N GLU A 3 -11.59 -48.34 -9.20
CA GLU A 3 -11.74 -49.61 -9.94
C GLU A 3 -13.10 -49.89 -10.60
N ASN A 4 -14.02 -48.93 -10.67
CA ASN A 4 -15.41 -49.24 -11.06
C ASN A 4 -15.94 -48.61 -12.36
N LEU A 5 -15.14 -48.51 -13.42
CA LEU A 5 -15.66 -48.15 -14.76
C LEU A 5 -14.88 -48.81 -15.92
N LYS A 6 -14.76 -50.14 -15.91
CA LYS A 6 -14.45 -50.96 -17.10
C LYS A 6 -15.61 -51.91 -17.39
N SER A 7 -16.46 -51.57 -18.36
CA SER A 7 -17.31 -52.53 -19.08
C SER A 7 -17.92 -51.92 -20.35
N TYR A 8 -17.31 -52.28 -21.50
CA TYR A 8 -17.84 -52.57 -22.87
C TYR A 8 -18.83 -51.63 -23.61
N PRO A 9 -18.93 -51.70 -24.96
CA PRO A 9 -17.90 -51.77 -26.01
C PRO A 9 -18.02 -50.66 -27.08
N LEU A 10 -16.98 -50.53 -27.91
CA LEU A 10 -16.98 -49.76 -29.16
C LEU A 10 -18.11 -50.22 -30.09
N ASN A 11 -18.83 -49.26 -30.67
CA ASN A 11 -19.52 -49.45 -31.94
C ASN A 11 -19.21 -48.26 -32.86
N ILE A 12 -18.50 -48.55 -33.94
CA ILE A 12 -18.11 -47.60 -34.99
C ILE A 12 -19.31 -47.43 -35.91
N LYS A 13 -19.84 -46.19 -35.99
CA LYS A 13 -20.50 -45.70 -37.20
C LYS A 13 -19.96 -44.31 -37.50
N GLU A 14 -19.12 -44.26 -38.52
CA GLU A 14 -18.80 -43.03 -39.25
C GLU A 14 -20.03 -42.52 -39.99
N ASN A 15 -20.03 -41.19 -40.18
CA ASN A 15 -20.88 -40.37 -41.05
C ASN A 15 -22.27 -39.96 -40.51
N ALA A 16 -22.35 -38.74 -39.94
CA ALA A 16 -23.19 -37.66 -40.46
C ALA A 16 -23.03 -36.34 -39.65
N CYS A 17 -22.71 -35.26 -40.37
CA CYS A 17 -23.06 -33.85 -40.12
C CYS A 17 -22.75 -33.17 -38.76
N GLY A 18 -21.62 -32.45 -38.72
CA GLY A 18 -21.59 -30.97 -38.80
C GLY A 18 -22.18 -30.06 -37.69
N GLU A 19 -23.18 -30.47 -36.91
CA GLU A 19 -23.94 -29.50 -36.07
C GLU A 19 -23.90 -29.74 -34.55
N ILE A 20 -23.32 -30.86 -34.08
CA ILE A 20 -23.37 -31.23 -32.65
C ILE A 20 -22.21 -30.60 -31.82
N SER A 21 -21.20 -30.02 -32.47
CA SER A 21 -20.00 -29.45 -31.81
C SER A 21 -20.30 -28.17 -31.02
N ASN A 22 -21.17 -27.28 -31.54
CA ASN A 22 -21.49 -26.01 -30.90
C ASN A 22 -22.38 -26.14 -29.66
N LYS A 23 -23.20 -27.20 -29.57
CA LYS A 23 -24.09 -27.42 -28.42
C LYS A 23 -23.32 -27.90 -27.19
N LYS A 24 -22.32 -28.77 -27.37
CA LYS A 24 -21.44 -29.28 -26.29
C LYS A 24 -20.48 -28.22 -25.74
N SER A 25 -20.04 -27.26 -26.56
CA SER A 25 -19.19 -26.15 -26.10
C SER A 25 -20.01 -25.12 -25.31
N LEU A 26 -21.21 -24.78 -25.78
CA LEU A 26 -22.15 -23.92 -25.05
C LEU A 26 -22.58 -24.54 -23.72
N ASP A 27 -22.87 -25.85 -23.68
CA ASP A 27 -23.24 -26.54 -22.43
C ASP A 27 -22.06 -26.60 -21.45
N LYS A 28 -20.82 -26.79 -21.93
CA LYS A 28 -19.62 -26.72 -21.06
C LYS A 28 -19.40 -25.32 -20.49
N GLN A 29 -19.62 -24.27 -21.29
CA GLN A 29 -19.46 -22.88 -20.88
C GLN A 29 -20.57 -22.46 -19.90
N LYS A 30 -21.83 -22.83 -20.17
CA LYS A 30 -22.96 -22.65 -19.23
C LYS A 30 -22.76 -23.43 -17.94
N LYS A 31 -22.23 -24.66 -18.00
CA LYS A 31 -21.92 -25.48 -16.82
C LYS A 31 -20.78 -24.86 -16.00
N GLY A 32 -19.77 -24.28 -16.65
CA GLY A 32 -18.70 -23.51 -16.01
C GLY A 32 -19.19 -22.25 -15.29
N GLU A 33 -20.02 -21.44 -15.94
CA GLU A 33 -20.64 -20.26 -15.32
C GLU A 33 -21.57 -20.64 -14.15
N PHE A 34 -22.35 -21.71 -14.29
CA PHE A 34 -23.21 -22.22 -13.23
C PHE A 34 -22.40 -22.68 -11.99
N ILE A 35 -21.26 -23.34 -12.20
CA ILE A 35 -20.35 -23.75 -11.12
C ILE A 35 -19.78 -22.53 -10.41
N ILE A 36 -19.34 -21.50 -11.14
CA ILE A 36 -18.76 -20.28 -10.56
C ILE A 36 -19.81 -19.51 -9.74
N ASP A 37 -21.04 -19.36 -10.24
CA ASP A 37 -22.10 -18.68 -9.50
C ASP A 37 -22.49 -19.46 -8.23
N THR A 38 -22.52 -20.80 -8.32
CA THR A 38 -22.74 -21.67 -7.16
C THR A 38 -21.61 -21.54 -6.13
N MET A 39 -20.35 -21.51 -6.57
CA MET A 39 -19.20 -21.29 -5.69
C MET A 39 -19.23 -19.91 -5.04
N ARG A 40 -19.62 -18.86 -5.78
CA ARG A 40 -19.76 -17.50 -5.25
C ARG A 40 -20.86 -17.44 -4.19
N LYS A 41 -22.04 -18.00 -4.48
CA LYS A 41 -23.14 -18.09 -3.51
C LYS A 41 -22.72 -18.84 -2.24
N LYS A 42 -21.99 -19.96 -2.39
CA LYS A 42 -21.46 -20.72 -1.25
C LYS A 42 -20.43 -19.92 -0.46
N ALA A 43 -19.51 -19.22 -1.13
CA ALA A 43 -18.54 -18.34 -0.47
C ALA A 43 -19.22 -17.19 0.28
N SER A 44 -20.23 -16.54 -0.31
CA SER A 44 -21.01 -15.49 0.36
C SER A 44 -21.82 -16.04 1.54
N SER A 45 -22.35 -17.26 1.43
CA SER A 45 -23.03 -17.94 2.53
C SER A 45 -22.06 -18.25 3.69
N ASN A 46 -20.90 -18.82 3.38
CA ASN A 46 -19.86 -19.12 4.37
C ASN A 46 -19.34 -17.86 5.07
N MET A 47 -19.17 -16.77 4.32
CA MET A 47 -18.81 -15.47 4.87
C MET A 47 -19.84 -14.98 5.90
N LYS A 48 -21.15 -15.08 5.59
CA LYS A 48 -22.22 -14.69 6.52
C LYS A 48 -22.26 -15.57 7.77
N ILE A 49 -22.00 -16.87 7.62
CA ILE A 49 -21.93 -17.80 8.76
C ILE A 49 -20.78 -17.42 9.69
N LEU A 50 -19.60 -17.14 9.13
CA LEU A 50 -18.39 -16.82 9.88
C LEU A 50 -18.42 -15.41 10.50
N LEU A 51 -18.66 -14.38 9.69
CA LEU A 51 -18.52 -12.97 10.09
C LEU A 51 -19.85 -12.33 10.54
N GLY A 52 -20.98 -12.99 10.29
CA GLY A 52 -22.31 -12.42 10.50
C GLY A 52 -22.84 -11.63 9.29
N PRO A 53 -24.06 -11.08 9.39
CA PRO A 53 -24.63 -10.22 8.35
C PRO A 53 -23.89 -8.87 8.30
N LEU A 54 -23.72 -8.35 7.09
CA LEU A 54 -23.18 -7.01 6.85
C LEU A 54 -24.36 -6.02 6.65
N ALA A 55 -24.24 -4.80 7.15
CA ALA A 55 -25.24 -3.75 6.93
C ALA A 55 -25.30 -3.37 5.44
N ASP A 56 -26.51 -3.05 4.94
CA ASP A 56 -26.84 -2.96 3.50
C ASP A 56 -26.04 -1.93 2.67
N GLU A 57 -25.30 -1.03 3.31
CA GLU A 57 -24.49 0.00 2.64
C GLU A 57 -22.97 -0.25 2.71
N ARG A 58 -22.51 -1.25 3.46
CA ARG A 58 -21.07 -1.50 3.66
C ARG A 58 -20.52 -2.54 2.70
N THR A 59 -19.25 -2.38 2.35
CA THR A 59 -18.52 -3.33 1.48
C THR A 59 -17.70 -4.37 2.24
N ALA A 60 -17.35 -4.12 3.51
CA ALA A 60 -16.57 -5.02 4.35
C ALA A 60 -16.90 -4.87 5.84
N HIS A 61 -16.62 -5.91 6.64
CA HIS A 61 -16.65 -5.86 8.10
C HIS A 61 -15.45 -5.11 8.67
N ILE A 62 -15.62 -4.46 9.82
CA ILE A 62 -14.53 -3.81 10.55
C ILE A 62 -14.22 -4.66 11.79
N MET A 63 -12.99 -5.17 11.87
CA MET A 63 -12.47 -5.88 13.03
C MET A 63 -11.51 -4.98 13.81
N VAL A 64 -11.67 -4.92 15.13
CA VAL A 64 -10.83 -4.08 15.99
C VAL A 64 -10.18 -4.92 17.07
N THR A 65 -8.85 -4.82 17.16
CA THR A 65 -8.09 -5.46 18.25
C THR A 65 -8.25 -4.66 19.54
N VAL A 66 -8.55 -5.33 20.64
CA VAL A 66 -8.64 -4.73 21.98
C VAL A 66 -7.88 -5.58 23.01
N GLY A 67 -7.48 -4.95 24.11
CA GLY A 67 -6.80 -5.60 25.24
C GLY A 67 -7.11 -4.93 26.58
N GLN A 68 -6.12 -4.88 27.46
CA GLN A 68 -6.27 -4.38 28.83
C GLN A 68 -6.72 -2.92 28.90
N GLU A 69 -6.48 -2.10 27.88
CA GLU A 69 -6.98 -0.72 27.81
C GLU A 69 -8.51 -0.61 27.96
N VAL A 70 -9.24 -1.69 27.70
CA VAL A 70 -10.70 -1.79 27.94
C VAL A 70 -11.02 -1.72 29.43
N THR A 71 -10.13 -2.18 30.32
CA THR A 71 -10.32 -2.11 31.78
C THR A 71 -10.12 -0.69 32.34
N GLU A 72 -9.35 0.14 31.63
CA GLU A 72 -9.06 1.52 32.01
C GLU A 72 -10.14 2.50 31.49
N ASN A 73 -10.83 2.13 30.41
CA ASN A 73 -11.86 2.95 29.78
C ASN A 73 -13.19 2.17 29.61
N GLU A 74 -14.17 2.51 30.43
CA GLU A 74 -15.52 1.92 30.44
C GLU A 74 -16.30 2.13 29.13
N THR A 75 -16.09 3.23 28.42
CA THR A 75 -16.87 3.55 27.22
C THR A 75 -16.25 3.02 25.94
N LEU A 76 -14.97 2.65 25.95
CA LEU A 76 -14.18 2.32 24.75
C LEU A 76 -14.87 1.31 23.82
N ILE A 77 -15.37 0.19 24.37
CA ILE A 77 -16.06 -0.83 23.57
C ILE A 77 -17.35 -0.28 22.97
N THR A 78 -18.13 0.46 23.75
CA THR A 78 -19.37 1.09 23.27
C THR A 78 -19.08 2.08 22.15
N ASP A 79 -18.03 2.89 22.29
CA ASP A 79 -17.63 3.89 21.30
C ASP A 79 -17.15 3.23 20.00
N ILE A 80 -16.32 2.18 20.09
CA ILE A 80 -15.84 1.41 18.93
C ILE A 80 -17.01 0.76 18.17
N LEU A 81 -17.96 0.13 18.86
CA LEU A 81 -19.14 -0.47 18.23
C LEU A 81 -20.07 0.59 17.63
N LYS A 82 -20.25 1.73 18.32
CA LYS A 82 -21.04 2.85 17.82
C LYS A 82 -20.46 3.40 16.51
N SER A 83 -19.14 3.57 16.44
CA SER A 83 -18.40 4.06 15.27
C SER A 83 -18.35 3.08 14.10
N GLY A 84 -18.72 1.81 14.29
CA GLY A 84 -18.97 0.89 13.18
C GLY A 84 -18.22 -0.43 13.22
N ALA A 85 -17.45 -0.75 14.27
CA ALA A 85 -16.86 -2.07 14.41
C ALA A 85 -17.93 -3.17 14.46
N THR A 86 -17.71 -4.27 13.76
CA THR A 86 -18.60 -5.43 13.72
C THR A 86 -17.97 -6.66 14.37
N ILE A 87 -16.65 -6.67 14.52
CA ILE A 87 -15.91 -7.79 15.11
C ILE A 87 -14.88 -7.24 16.11
N ILE A 88 -14.82 -7.83 17.29
CA ILE A 88 -13.79 -7.54 18.28
C ILE A 88 -12.79 -8.69 18.29
N ARG A 89 -11.51 -8.35 18.10
CA ARG A 89 -10.39 -9.28 18.18
C ARG A 89 -9.72 -9.18 19.55
N ILE A 90 -9.53 -10.32 20.20
CA ILE A 90 -8.73 -10.47 21.41
C ILE A 90 -7.49 -11.28 21.05
N ASN A 91 -6.29 -10.73 21.30
CA ASN A 91 -5.03 -11.42 21.04
C ASN A 91 -4.58 -12.20 22.29
N CYS A 92 -4.61 -13.53 22.24
CA CYS A 92 -4.28 -14.41 23.37
C CYS A 92 -2.77 -14.52 23.65
N ALA A 93 -1.91 -13.92 22.80
CA ALA A 93 -0.50 -13.73 23.14
C ALA A 93 -0.31 -12.75 24.32
N HIS A 94 -1.35 -11.99 24.69
CA HIS A 94 -1.32 -11.05 25.80
C HIS A 94 -2.55 -11.21 26.71
N GLY A 95 -2.38 -10.86 27.98
CA GLY A 95 -3.44 -10.94 28.98
C GLY A 95 -3.67 -12.36 29.49
N ASN A 96 -4.82 -12.56 30.14
CA ASN A 96 -5.21 -13.80 30.79
C ASN A 96 -6.73 -13.97 30.75
N PRO A 97 -7.27 -15.15 31.12
CA PRO A 97 -8.71 -15.42 31.09
C PRO A 97 -9.58 -14.40 31.82
N SER A 98 -9.10 -13.80 32.91
CA SER A 98 -9.84 -12.77 33.65
C SER A 98 -10.03 -11.49 32.82
N ILE A 99 -8.96 -11.03 32.15
CA ILE A 99 -9.03 -9.86 31.25
C ILE A 99 -9.91 -10.16 30.04
N TRP A 100 -9.75 -11.34 29.42
CA TRP A 100 -10.53 -11.72 28.25
C TRP A 100 -12.03 -11.82 28.58
N SER A 101 -12.37 -12.40 29.73
CA SER A 101 -13.77 -12.49 30.21
C SER A 101 -14.40 -11.11 30.37
N GLU A 102 -13.66 -10.16 30.93
CA GLU A 102 -14.15 -8.79 31.11
C GLU A 102 -14.38 -8.08 29.77
N ILE A 103 -13.48 -8.25 28.80
CA ILE A 103 -13.68 -7.74 27.43
C ILE A 103 -14.94 -8.35 26.82
N ILE A 104 -15.08 -9.68 26.85
CA ILE A 104 -16.23 -10.40 26.28
C ILE A 104 -17.54 -9.92 26.92
N ARG A 105 -17.58 -9.77 28.25
CA ARG A 105 -18.74 -9.27 28.99
C ARG A 105 -19.14 -7.87 28.52
N ARG A 106 -18.17 -6.96 28.35
CA ARG A 106 -18.42 -5.59 27.85
C ARG A 106 -18.90 -5.60 26.41
N VAL A 107 -18.29 -6.39 25.53
CA VAL A 107 -18.70 -6.52 24.12
C VAL A 107 -20.15 -7.00 24.02
N ARG A 108 -20.51 -8.07 24.73
CA ARG A 108 -21.88 -8.60 24.73
C ARG A 108 -22.88 -7.57 25.28
N ARG A 109 -22.55 -6.90 26.38
CA ARG A 109 -23.39 -5.84 26.97
C ARG A 109 -23.60 -4.67 26.00
N SER A 110 -22.53 -4.13 25.43
CA SER A 110 -22.60 -2.98 24.51
C SER A 110 -23.28 -3.35 23.20
N SER A 111 -23.06 -4.57 22.69
CA SER A 111 -23.74 -5.09 21.49
C SER A 111 -25.25 -5.18 21.71
N GLN A 112 -25.70 -5.69 22.86
CA GLN A 112 -27.12 -5.74 23.22
C GLN A 112 -27.71 -4.34 23.41
N MET A 113 -27.01 -3.47 24.14
CA MET A 113 -27.48 -2.10 24.42
C MET A 113 -27.63 -1.25 23.17
N LEU A 114 -26.75 -1.43 22.18
CA LEU A 114 -26.77 -0.67 20.92
C LEU A 114 -27.61 -1.35 19.82
N GLU A 115 -28.16 -2.55 20.08
CA GLU A 115 -28.80 -3.40 19.06
C GLU A 115 -27.92 -3.61 17.81
N LYS A 116 -26.60 -3.62 18.00
CA LYS A 116 -25.60 -3.81 16.95
C LYS A 116 -24.91 -5.15 17.17
N PRO A 117 -25.15 -6.18 16.34
CA PRO A 117 -24.52 -7.48 16.52
C PRO A 117 -23.00 -7.36 16.36
N CYS A 118 -22.25 -7.93 17.31
CA CYS A 118 -20.80 -7.95 17.27
C CYS A 118 -20.28 -9.37 17.50
N ARG A 119 -19.43 -9.85 16.60
CA ARG A 119 -18.72 -11.14 16.75
C ARG A 119 -17.42 -10.97 17.51
N ILE A 120 -16.98 -12.02 18.19
CA ILE A 120 -15.73 -12.08 18.93
C ILE A 120 -14.81 -13.10 18.27
N LEU A 121 -13.62 -12.63 17.86
CA LEU A 121 -12.52 -13.48 17.40
C LEU A 121 -11.43 -13.49 18.48
N MET A 122 -11.04 -14.68 18.94
CA MET A 122 -9.88 -14.84 19.81
C MET A 122 -8.73 -15.46 19.03
N ASP A 123 -7.63 -14.74 18.95
CA ASP A 123 -6.46 -15.12 18.16
C ASP A 123 -5.45 -15.85 19.06
N LEU A 124 -5.17 -17.12 18.77
CA LEU A 124 -4.22 -17.93 19.53
C LEU A 124 -2.80 -17.40 19.34
N ALA A 125 -1.97 -17.56 20.36
CA ALA A 125 -0.64 -16.97 20.38
C ALA A 125 0.26 -17.58 19.29
N GLY A 126 0.15 -18.89 19.10
CA GLY A 126 1.02 -19.64 18.21
C GLY A 126 2.48 -19.62 18.67
N PRO A 127 3.37 -20.26 17.90
CA PRO A 127 4.77 -20.46 18.26
C PRO A 127 5.67 -19.25 17.93
N LYS A 128 5.25 -18.02 18.27
CA LYS A 128 6.04 -16.82 17.96
C LYS A 128 7.25 -16.70 18.89
N LEU A 129 8.46 -16.61 18.32
CA LEU A 129 9.68 -16.38 19.09
C LEU A 129 9.72 -14.94 19.63
N ARG A 130 10.18 -14.79 20.88
CA ARG A 130 10.25 -13.50 21.56
C ARG A 130 11.53 -13.37 22.39
N THR A 131 11.97 -12.13 22.59
CA THR A 131 12.94 -11.82 23.64
C THR A 131 12.31 -12.05 25.00
N GLY A 132 13.07 -12.62 25.93
CA GLY A 132 12.67 -12.85 27.30
C GLY A 132 12.64 -11.55 28.12
N ASN A 133 12.52 -11.70 29.43
CA ASN A 133 12.44 -10.57 30.35
C ASN A 133 13.76 -9.79 30.39
N MET A 134 13.66 -8.46 30.38
CA MET A 134 14.82 -7.60 30.60
C MET A 134 15.10 -7.47 32.10
N LYS A 135 16.37 -7.25 32.47
CA LYS A 135 16.73 -6.92 33.86
C LYS A 135 15.89 -5.73 34.35
N ALA A 136 15.38 -5.80 35.58
CA ALA A 136 14.57 -4.72 36.14
C ALA A 136 15.38 -3.41 36.18
N GLY A 137 14.81 -2.32 35.66
CA GLY A 137 15.43 -1.00 35.72
C GLY A 137 15.30 -0.36 37.10
N PRO A 138 15.95 0.80 37.30
CA PRO A 138 15.78 1.54 38.54
C PRO A 138 14.30 1.92 38.72
N CYS A 139 13.78 1.77 39.94
CA CYS A 139 12.43 2.18 40.35
C CYS A 139 12.33 3.71 40.49
N VAL A 140 12.43 4.42 39.36
CA VAL A 140 12.49 5.88 39.29
C VAL A 140 11.53 6.41 38.24
N ILE A 141 10.63 7.31 38.63
CA ILE A 141 9.76 8.05 37.71
C ILE A 141 10.37 9.42 37.38
N LYS A 142 10.37 9.78 36.09
CA LYS A 142 10.84 11.09 35.61
C LYS A 142 9.65 12.03 35.44
N ILE A 143 9.66 13.13 36.18
CA ILE A 143 8.71 14.24 36.05
C ILE A 143 9.41 15.32 35.24
N SER A 144 8.87 15.74 34.10
CA SER A 144 9.50 16.75 33.25
C SER A 144 8.51 17.76 32.68
N PRO A 145 8.70 19.07 32.93
CA PRO A 145 7.87 20.10 32.30
C PRO A 145 8.12 20.15 30.79
N LYS A 146 7.14 20.63 30.04
CA LYS A 146 7.26 20.87 28.59
C LYS A 146 7.99 22.20 28.37
N LYS A 147 9.01 22.18 27.52
CA LYS A 147 9.88 23.33 27.26
C LYS A 147 9.85 23.72 25.78
N ASN A 148 10.03 25.01 25.48
CA ASN A 148 10.23 25.49 24.11
C ASN A 148 11.65 25.17 23.61
N ALA A 149 11.95 25.53 22.35
CA ALA A 149 13.26 25.32 21.75
C ALA A 149 14.40 26.08 22.48
N CYS A 150 14.09 27.21 23.13
CA CYS A 150 15.03 27.99 23.93
C CYS A 150 15.27 27.40 25.33
N GLY A 151 14.50 26.40 25.75
CA GLY A 151 14.58 25.76 27.07
C GLY A 151 13.70 26.38 28.15
N ASP A 152 12.90 27.40 27.83
CA ASP A 152 11.91 28.00 28.73
C ASP A 152 10.73 27.07 28.92
N ILE A 153 10.12 27.12 30.12
CA ILE A 153 8.98 26.28 30.46
C ILE A 153 7.72 26.84 29.79
N MET A 154 7.12 26.04 28.91
CA MET A 154 5.84 26.35 28.28
C MET A 154 4.68 25.89 29.17
N LEU A 155 4.80 24.66 29.70
CA LEU A 155 3.79 24.08 30.58
C LEU A 155 4.48 23.35 31.74
N PRO A 156 4.06 23.57 33.00
CA PRO A 156 4.50 22.76 34.13
C PRO A 156 4.11 21.29 33.91
N ALA A 157 4.89 20.38 34.47
CA ALA A 157 4.47 18.98 34.54
C ALA A 157 3.35 18.82 35.57
N GLN A 158 2.26 18.18 35.17
CA GLN A 158 1.12 17.87 36.02
C GLN A 158 1.36 16.53 36.74
N VAL A 159 1.32 16.53 38.06
CA VAL A 159 1.67 15.39 38.92
C VAL A 159 0.48 15.06 39.79
N TRP A 160 -0.06 13.85 39.65
CA TRP A 160 -1.13 13.34 40.48
C TRP A 160 -0.56 12.76 41.78
N LEU A 161 -1.01 13.27 42.92
CA LEU A 161 -0.65 12.78 44.25
C LEU A 161 -1.86 12.07 44.86
N CYS A 162 -1.71 10.79 45.19
CA CYS A 162 -2.82 10.00 45.72
C CYS A 162 -2.34 8.94 46.72
N HIS A 163 -3.29 8.36 47.45
CA HIS A 163 -3.01 7.14 48.21
C HIS A 163 -2.99 5.92 47.28
N LYS A 164 -2.39 4.81 47.74
CA LYS A 164 -2.24 3.57 46.96
C LYS A 164 -3.59 3.13 46.38
N GLY A 165 -3.61 2.87 45.07
CA GLY A 165 -4.80 2.39 44.35
C GLY A 165 -5.81 3.47 43.92
N ALA A 166 -5.60 4.75 44.24
CA ALA A 166 -6.48 5.84 43.83
C ALA A 166 -6.00 6.52 42.53
N ASN A 167 -6.33 5.91 41.39
CA ASN A 167 -6.04 6.46 40.07
C ASN A 167 -6.90 7.70 39.75
N PRO A 168 -6.44 8.60 38.85
CA PRO A 168 -7.25 9.73 38.39
C PRO A 168 -8.55 9.25 37.72
N PRO A 169 -9.67 10.00 37.86
CA PRO A 169 -10.93 9.64 37.21
C PRO A 169 -10.79 9.64 35.68
N ALA A 170 -11.30 8.59 35.03
CA ALA A 170 -11.21 8.40 33.58
C ALA A 170 -12.02 9.49 32.84
N GLY A 171 -11.40 10.15 31.85
CA GLY A 171 -12.11 10.96 30.84
C GLY A 171 -11.57 12.36 30.56
N HIS A 172 -10.95 13.06 31.52
CA HIS A 172 -10.58 14.48 31.31
C HIS A 172 -9.23 14.93 31.90
N ILE A 173 -8.52 14.09 32.64
CA ILE A 173 -7.28 14.48 33.35
C ILE A 173 -6.18 13.46 33.02
N SER A 174 -5.17 13.87 32.25
CA SER A 174 -3.98 13.06 31.96
C SER A 174 -2.76 13.66 32.67
N PRO A 175 -2.43 13.23 33.91
CA PRO A 175 -1.22 13.70 34.58
C PRO A 175 0.03 13.21 33.85
N ASP A 176 1.10 14.00 33.88
CA ASP A 176 2.43 13.63 33.37
C ASP A 176 3.13 12.59 34.27
N ALA A 177 2.74 12.50 35.55
CA ALA A 177 3.22 11.50 36.50
C ALA A 177 2.20 11.22 37.61
N ILE A 178 2.17 9.99 38.11
CA ILE A 178 1.35 9.57 39.27
C ILE A 178 2.31 9.16 40.38
N LEU A 179 2.15 9.75 41.57
CA LEU A 179 2.91 9.41 42.77
C LEU A 179 1.95 8.90 43.84
N SER A 180 2.10 7.62 44.18
CA SER A 180 1.43 7.00 45.33
C SER A 180 2.17 7.41 46.60
N ILE A 181 1.44 7.98 47.56
CA ILE A 181 1.98 8.50 48.81
C ILE A 181 1.50 7.64 49.97
N ASP A 182 2.46 7.13 50.74
CA ASP A 182 2.20 6.52 52.03
C ASP A 182 2.06 7.63 53.10
N GLY A 183 0.99 7.52 53.89
CA GLY A 183 0.58 8.52 54.87
C GLY A 183 -0.67 9.32 54.50
N GLN A 184 -1.85 8.78 54.79
CA GLN A 184 -3.14 9.50 54.68
C GLN A 184 -3.15 10.83 55.45
N LYS A 185 -2.42 10.89 56.57
CA LYS A 185 -2.24 12.10 57.38
C LYS A 185 -1.53 13.23 56.63
N PHE A 186 -0.64 12.92 55.68
CA PHE A 186 0.02 13.91 54.84
C PHE A 186 -0.96 14.47 53.81
N LEU A 187 -1.66 13.60 53.07
CA LEU A 187 -2.65 14.02 52.07
C LEU A 187 -3.79 14.85 52.70
N ASN A 188 -4.27 14.48 53.89
CA ASN A 188 -5.31 15.23 54.60
C ASN A 188 -4.88 16.64 55.04
N LYS A 189 -3.57 16.90 55.15
CA LYS A 189 -3.02 18.20 55.53
C LYS A 189 -2.76 19.13 54.36
N LEU A 190 -2.75 18.61 53.12
CA LEU A 190 -2.52 19.42 51.92
C LEU A 190 -3.72 20.32 51.61
N GLN A 191 -3.43 21.58 51.33
CA GLN A 191 -4.39 22.58 50.88
C GLN A 191 -4.04 23.10 49.49
N LEU A 192 -5.03 23.69 48.80
CA LEU A 192 -4.78 24.33 47.50
C LEU A 192 -3.81 25.50 47.68
N GLY A 193 -2.82 25.58 46.78
CA GLY A 193 -1.74 26.58 46.85
C GLY A 193 -0.52 26.15 47.67
N ASP A 194 -0.58 25.04 48.41
CA ASP A 194 0.57 24.53 49.16
C ASP A 194 1.76 24.21 48.24
N THR A 195 2.96 24.39 48.77
CA THR A 195 4.19 23.98 48.09
C THR A 195 4.82 22.79 48.81
N VAL A 196 4.82 21.64 48.16
CA VAL A 196 5.49 20.43 48.63
C VAL A 196 6.94 20.44 48.13
N ARG A 197 7.90 20.27 49.05
CA ARG A 197 9.33 20.17 48.78
C ARG A 197 9.78 18.72 48.89
N PHE A 198 10.73 18.35 48.06
CA PHE A 198 11.38 17.04 48.13
C PHE A 198 12.80 17.11 47.56
N ARG A 199 13.58 16.07 47.81
CA ARG A 199 14.89 15.86 47.19
C ARG A 199 14.73 14.73 46.18
N ASP A 200 15.11 14.99 44.93
CA ASP A 200 15.02 14.01 43.86
C ASP A 200 16.12 12.93 43.99
N ALA A 201 16.03 11.85 43.22
CA ALA A 201 16.97 10.72 43.20
C ALA A 201 18.44 11.11 42.97
N ARG A 202 18.67 12.32 42.45
CA ARG A 202 20.01 12.88 42.17
C ARG A 202 20.46 13.84 43.28
N GLY A 203 19.75 13.87 44.39
CA GLY A 203 20.01 14.78 45.49
C GLY A 203 19.57 16.22 45.25
N LYS A 204 18.88 16.55 44.15
CA LYS A 204 18.52 17.95 43.84
C LYS A 204 17.19 18.35 44.49
N LYS A 205 17.14 19.55 45.08
CA LYS A 205 15.92 20.10 45.71
C LYS A 205 14.86 20.43 44.63
N ARG A 206 13.62 20.00 44.84
CA ARG A 206 12.48 20.17 43.93
C ARG A 206 11.22 20.57 44.69
N THR A 207 10.24 21.07 43.94
CA THR A 207 8.97 21.54 44.47
C THR A 207 7.81 21.10 43.59
N LEU A 208 6.69 20.76 44.21
CA LEU A 208 5.38 20.59 43.61
C LEU A 208 4.44 21.65 44.19
N LYS A 209 3.68 22.34 43.37
CA LYS A 209 2.66 23.31 43.82
C LYS A 209 1.28 22.67 43.68
N ILE A 210 0.49 22.60 44.75
CA ILE A 210 -0.85 21.99 44.71
C ILE A 210 -1.82 22.93 44.00
N CYS A 211 -2.45 22.45 42.92
CA CYS A 211 -3.34 23.25 42.08
C CYS A 211 -4.82 22.86 42.23
N ASN A 212 -5.11 21.56 42.31
CA ASN A 212 -6.48 21.06 42.37
C ASN A 212 -6.60 19.92 43.38
N ARG A 213 -7.82 19.74 43.91
CA ARG A 213 -8.19 18.70 44.86
C ARG A 213 -9.35 17.89 44.28
N PHE A 214 -9.25 16.56 44.38
CA PHE A 214 -10.24 15.64 43.83
C PHE A 214 -10.69 14.63 44.89
N PRO A 215 -12.00 14.40 45.04
CA PRO A 215 -12.51 13.28 45.83
C PRO A 215 -12.26 11.97 45.07
N VAL A 216 -11.73 10.96 45.76
CA VAL A 216 -11.48 9.61 45.20
C VAL A 216 -12.00 8.56 46.17
N PHE A 217 -12.29 7.35 45.68
CA PHE A 217 -12.89 6.27 46.49
C PHE A 217 -12.08 5.96 47.78
N ALA A 218 -10.76 6.11 47.74
CA ALA A 218 -9.85 5.92 48.88
C ALA A 218 -9.37 7.24 49.53
N GLY A 219 -10.18 8.30 49.50
CA GLY A 219 -9.93 9.56 50.22
C GLY A 219 -9.85 10.79 49.34
N THR A 220 -8.73 11.51 49.36
CA THR A 220 -8.52 12.74 48.57
C THR A 220 -7.24 12.60 47.74
N ALA A 221 -7.32 12.94 46.46
CA ALA A 221 -6.18 13.08 45.57
C ALA A 221 -5.97 14.56 45.20
N PHE A 222 -4.74 14.89 44.80
CA PHE A 222 -4.36 16.26 44.43
C PHE A 222 -3.65 16.28 43.08
N MET A 223 -3.90 17.32 42.29
CA MET A 223 -3.05 17.67 41.16
C MET A 223 -2.03 18.71 41.60
N ALA A 224 -0.77 18.48 41.24
CA ALA A 224 0.33 19.38 41.56
C ALA A 224 1.19 19.70 40.34
N GLU A 225 1.76 20.89 40.30
CA GLU A 225 2.61 21.36 39.21
C GLU A 225 4.09 21.30 39.55
N CYS A 226 4.88 20.75 38.63
CA CYS A 226 6.33 20.71 38.74
C CYS A 226 7.00 21.50 37.61
N ASN A 227 7.66 22.61 37.98
CA ASN A 227 8.36 23.49 37.05
C ASN A 227 9.79 23.05 36.72
N ARG A 228 10.32 22.00 37.37
CA ARG A 228 11.70 21.55 37.15
C ARG A 228 11.76 20.05 37.05
N THR A 229 12.51 19.54 36.07
CA THR A 229 12.67 18.10 35.89
C THR A 229 13.16 17.42 37.17
N ALA A 230 12.40 16.45 37.65
CA ALA A 230 12.64 15.69 38.87
C ALA A 230 12.62 14.18 38.59
N TYR A 231 13.36 13.42 39.40
CA TYR A 231 13.45 11.96 39.34
C TYR A 231 13.06 11.46 40.73
N VAL A 232 11.99 10.68 40.85
CA VAL A 232 11.41 10.28 42.14
C VAL A 232 11.46 8.76 42.24
N HIS A 233 11.91 8.23 43.38
CA HIS A 233 11.91 6.79 43.66
C HIS A 233 11.05 6.49 44.89
N SER A 234 10.69 5.21 45.10
CA SER A 234 10.10 4.75 46.36
C SER A 234 11.02 5.13 47.53
N GLY A 235 10.48 5.74 48.58
CA GLY A 235 11.27 6.32 49.68
C GLY A 235 11.51 7.83 49.58
N THR A 236 11.05 8.49 48.51
CA THR A 236 11.21 9.94 48.39
C THR A 236 10.32 10.66 49.41
N GLY A 237 10.93 11.26 50.43
CA GLY A 237 10.22 12.09 51.42
C GLY A 237 9.72 13.42 50.87
N LEU A 238 8.45 13.72 51.14
CA LEU A 238 7.73 14.93 50.75
C LEU A 238 7.39 15.79 51.98
N TYR A 239 7.58 17.10 51.87
CA TYR A 239 7.45 18.05 52.98
C TYR A 239 6.65 19.31 52.59
N ILE A 240 5.66 19.71 53.39
CA ILE A 240 4.89 20.94 53.16
C ILE A 240 5.69 22.18 53.62
N LYS A 241 5.88 23.17 52.74
CA LYS A 241 6.62 24.41 53.05
C LYS A 241 5.80 25.33 53.98
N GLY A 242 6.37 25.72 55.13
CA GLY A 242 5.84 26.82 55.96
C GLY A 242 5.18 26.43 57.29
N GLN A 243 5.05 25.15 57.62
CA GLN A 243 4.49 24.71 58.92
C GLN A 243 5.59 24.64 60.01
N LYS A 244 5.33 25.29 61.17
CA LYS A 244 6.28 25.47 62.28
C LYS A 244 6.51 24.24 63.19
N HIS A 245 5.76 23.16 63.04
CA HIS A 245 5.99 21.90 63.76
C HIS A 245 6.45 20.81 62.78
N LYS A 246 7.48 20.04 63.15
CA LYS A 246 8.09 18.91 62.40
C LYS A 246 7.17 18.42 61.29
N SER A 247 7.48 18.93 60.09
CA SER A 247 6.81 18.72 58.81
C SER A 247 6.12 17.36 58.72
N SER A 248 4.81 17.32 58.42
CA SER A 248 4.20 16.06 57.99
C SER A 248 4.98 15.52 56.80
N VAL A 249 5.57 14.34 56.97
CA VAL A 249 6.33 13.62 55.95
C VAL A 249 5.34 12.69 55.25
N GLY A 250 5.16 12.90 53.95
CA GLY A 250 4.57 11.89 53.07
C GLY A 250 5.72 11.16 52.36
N GLU A 251 5.61 9.86 52.17
CA GLU A 251 6.66 9.09 51.48
C GLU A 251 6.11 8.56 50.15
N VAL A 252 6.85 8.76 49.06
CA VAL A 252 6.47 8.16 47.78
C VAL A 252 6.71 6.65 47.84
N VAL A 253 5.72 5.84 47.45
CA VAL A 253 5.78 4.38 47.44
C VAL A 253 5.33 3.82 46.09
N ASP A 254 5.58 2.52 45.88
CA ASP A 254 5.14 1.76 44.71
C ASP A 254 5.55 2.38 43.35
N VAL A 255 6.70 3.04 43.27
CA VAL A 255 7.26 3.48 41.98
C VAL A 255 7.67 2.23 41.20
N PRO A 256 7.06 1.94 40.03
CA PRO A 256 7.39 0.75 39.26
C PRO A 256 8.82 0.82 38.71
N ALA A 257 9.45 -0.35 38.54
CA ALA A 257 10.72 -0.45 37.83
C ALA A 257 10.53 0.02 36.39
N VAL A 258 11.47 0.84 35.88
CA VAL A 258 11.48 1.21 34.47
C VAL A 258 11.89 -0.01 33.65
N GLU A 259 11.11 -0.40 32.64
CA GLU A 259 11.53 -1.46 31.71
C GLU A 259 12.87 -1.09 31.07
N GLN A 260 13.87 -1.95 31.27
CA GLN A 260 15.15 -1.79 30.58
C GLN A 260 15.01 -2.17 29.11
N PHE A 261 15.89 -1.59 28.31
CA PHE A 261 16.04 -1.91 26.90
C PHE A 261 17.52 -1.82 26.56
N VAL A 262 17.92 -2.66 25.61
CA VAL A 262 19.21 -2.52 24.94
C VAL A 262 19.03 -1.54 23.78
N ARG A 263 20.01 -0.69 23.53
CA ARG A 263 20.01 0.19 22.36
C ARG A 263 21.05 -0.28 21.35
N LEU A 264 20.57 -0.82 20.23
CA LEU A 264 21.40 -1.41 19.18
C LEU A 264 21.60 -0.45 18.02
N ARG A 265 22.82 -0.45 17.48
CA ARG A 265 23.29 0.27 16.29
C ARG A 265 23.91 -0.71 15.31
N VAL A 266 24.07 -0.27 14.06
CA VAL A 266 24.77 -1.04 13.04
C VAL A 266 26.22 -1.27 13.48
N GLY A 267 26.68 -2.52 13.43
CA GLY A 267 27.99 -2.96 13.89
C GLY A 267 28.01 -3.54 15.31
N ASP A 268 26.97 -3.32 16.11
CA ASP A 268 26.91 -3.88 17.47
C ASP A 268 26.83 -5.41 17.45
N LEU A 269 27.37 -6.05 18.49
CA LEU A 269 27.20 -7.48 18.74
C LEU A 269 26.12 -7.69 19.80
N LEU A 270 25.15 -8.54 19.48
CA LEU A 270 24.07 -8.98 20.35
C LEU A 270 24.21 -10.48 20.62
N ILE A 271 24.26 -10.86 21.89
CA ILE A 271 24.22 -12.25 22.35
C ILE A 271 22.80 -12.55 22.84
N ILE A 272 22.21 -13.61 22.32
CA ILE A 272 20.93 -14.15 22.76
C ILE A 272 21.21 -15.42 23.56
N SER A 273 20.83 -15.45 24.84
CA SER A 273 21.00 -16.63 25.71
C SER A 273 19.66 -17.32 25.99
N LEU A 274 19.67 -18.62 26.24
CA LEU A 274 18.45 -19.36 26.66
C LEU A 274 18.09 -18.97 28.10
N ASP A 275 16.82 -18.67 28.40
CA ASP A 275 16.41 -18.18 29.74
C ASP A 275 16.85 -19.10 30.90
N SER A 276 16.90 -20.42 30.67
CA SER A 276 17.29 -21.41 31.68
C SER A 276 18.79 -21.45 32.00
N SER A 277 19.65 -20.74 31.26
CA SER A 277 21.11 -20.73 31.48
C SER A 277 21.62 -19.55 32.31
N ILE A 278 20.73 -18.68 32.82
CA ILE A 278 21.11 -17.44 33.52
C ILE A 278 21.59 -17.70 34.97
N GLU A 279 21.29 -18.88 35.55
CA GLU A 279 21.62 -19.18 36.96
C GLU A 279 23.13 -19.31 37.26
N GLN A 280 24.04 -19.16 36.28
CA GLN A 280 25.48 -19.39 36.50
C GLN A 280 26.42 -18.21 36.21
N ASP A 281 25.96 -17.06 35.71
CA ASP A 281 26.87 -16.01 35.19
C ASP A 281 26.85 -14.67 35.96
N GLU A 282 26.59 -14.70 37.27
CA GLU A 282 26.81 -13.51 38.14
C GLU A 282 28.28 -13.32 38.56
N LEU A 283 29.21 -14.19 38.14
CA LEU A 283 30.60 -14.21 38.60
C LEU A 283 31.66 -13.85 37.55
N THR A 284 31.29 -13.55 36.31
CA THR A 284 32.26 -13.23 35.26
C THR A 284 32.01 -11.82 34.70
N GLN A 285 32.93 -10.89 34.97
CA GLN A 285 32.93 -9.58 34.33
C GLN A 285 33.07 -9.74 32.81
N PRO A 286 32.28 -9.05 31.98
CA PRO A 286 32.30 -9.24 30.54
C PRO A 286 33.63 -8.75 29.95
N THR A 287 34.31 -9.62 29.22
CA THR A 287 35.57 -9.36 28.52
C THR A 287 35.37 -8.72 27.13
N VAL A 288 34.11 -8.48 26.71
CA VAL A 288 33.73 -7.82 25.46
C VAL A 288 32.47 -6.99 25.70
N ASP A 289 32.41 -5.74 25.19
CA ASP A 289 31.23 -4.86 25.18
C ASP A 289 30.11 -5.43 24.27
N ALA A 290 29.55 -6.59 24.63
CA ALA A 290 28.47 -7.23 23.90
C ALA A 290 27.14 -7.05 24.64
N TYR A 291 26.10 -6.68 23.91
CA TYR A 291 24.76 -6.59 24.47
C TYR A 291 24.15 -7.98 24.63
N ARG A 292 23.41 -8.21 25.73
CA ARG A 292 22.76 -9.49 26.01
C ARG A 292 21.25 -9.35 26.13
N VAL A 293 20.53 -10.26 25.50
CA VAL A 293 19.10 -10.51 25.69
C VAL A 293 18.88 -12.01 25.82
N THR A 294 17.70 -12.41 26.23
CA THR A 294 17.38 -13.82 26.41
C THR A 294 16.24 -14.24 25.49
N CYS A 295 16.05 -15.54 25.30
CA CYS A 295 14.91 -16.11 24.62
C CYS A 295 14.45 -17.37 25.39
N PRO A 296 13.16 -17.50 25.75
CA PRO A 296 12.66 -18.68 26.46
C PRO A 296 12.58 -19.94 25.58
N SER A 297 12.62 -19.77 24.26
CA SER A 297 12.33 -20.84 23.31
C SER A 297 13.62 -21.54 22.85
N SER A 298 13.80 -22.80 23.23
CA SER A 298 14.92 -23.64 22.76
C SER A 298 14.91 -23.82 21.24
N PHE A 299 13.72 -23.77 20.61
CA PHE A 299 13.56 -23.90 19.17
C PHE A 299 14.39 -22.90 18.37
N LEU A 300 14.65 -21.70 18.91
CA LEU A 300 15.52 -20.73 18.26
C LEU A 300 16.94 -21.30 18.10
N PHE A 301 17.50 -21.83 19.18
CA PHE A 301 18.88 -22.36 19.24
C PHE A 301 19.05 -23.61 18.38
N ASP A 302 18.01 -24.44 18.27
CA ASP A 302 18.02 -25.66 17.46
C ASP A 302 17.88 -25.40 15.95
N SER A 303 17.38 -24.22 15.55
CA SER A 303 16.94 -23.97 14.17
C SER A 303 17.89 -23.13 13.33
N VAL A 304 18.63 -22.21 13.96
CA VAL A 304 19.41 -21.20 13.23
C VAL A 304 20.80 -21.67 12.83
N LYS A 305 21.36 -21.07 11.77
CA LYS A 305 22.74 -21.31 11.34
C LYS A 305 23.54 -20.01 11.19
N PRO A 306 24.87 -20.06 11.39
CA PRO A 306 25.74 -18.94 11.04
C PRO A 306 25.56 -18.51 9.58
N GLY A 307 25.53 -17.19 9.34
CA GLY A 307 25.28 -16.57 8.05
C GLY A 307 23.83 -16.21 7.78
N GLU A 308 22.87 -16.80 8.49
CA GLU A 308 21.44 -16.54 8.26
C GLU A 308 21.00 -15.18 8.84
N PRO A 309 20.02 -14.50 8.21
CA PRO A 309 19.46 -13.25 8.72
C PRO A 309 18.51 -13.48 9.89
N ILE A 310 18.52 -12.54 10.83
CA ILE A 310 17.61 -12.52 11.99
C ILE A 310 17.09 -11.10 12.20
N ALA A 311 15.79 -10.99 12.48
CA ALA A 311 15.10 -9.72 12.68
C ALA A 311 14.44 -9.63 14.06
N PHE A 312 14.37 -8.41 14.61
CA PHE A 312 13.78 -8.14 15.92
C PHE A 312 12.78 -6.98 15.89
N ASP A 313 11.84 -6.99 16.83
CA ASP A 313 10.80 -5.95 17.04
C ASP A 313 10.07 -5.61 15.73
N ASP A 314 9.57 -6.65 15.08
CA ASP A 314 8.83 -6.64 13.81
C ASP A 314 9.63 -6.02 12.66
N GLY A 315 10.91 -6.42 12.55
CA GLY A 315 11.80 -6.00 11.46
C GLY A 315 12.43 -4.62 11.61
N LYS A 316 12.31 -3.97 12.78
CA LYS A 316 12.97 -2.68 13.04
C LYS A 316 14.48 -2.79 13.26
N ILE A 317 14.95 -3.98 13.62
CA ILE A 317 16.36 -4.30 13.80
C ILE A 317 16.63 -5.56 12.98
N TRP A 318 17.71 -5.55 12.20
CA TRP A 318 18.21 -6.73 11.52
C TRP A 318 19.65 -7.01 11.91
N GLY A 319 20.00 -8.28 11.90
CA GLY A 319 21.36 -8.74 12.04
C GLY A 319 21.61 -10.02 11.25
N VAL A 320 22.87 -10.45 11.29
CA VAL A 320 23.34 -11.70 10.71
C VAL A 320 23.95 -12.53 11.83
N ILE A 321 23.55 -13.79 11.88
CA ILE A 321 24.03 -14.74 12.87
C ILE A 321 25.50 -15.05 12.60
N GLN A 322 26.37 -14.78 13.57
CA GLN A 322 27.81 -15.01 13.47
C GLN A 322 28.21 -16.38 14.01
N GLY A 323 27.54 -16.83 15.08
CA GLY A 323 27.86 -18.08 15.75
C GLY A 323 26.67 -18.59 16.55
N THR A 324 26.60 -19.91 16.70
CA THR A 324 25.51 -20.60 17.38
C THR A 324 26.08 -21.67 18.30
N SER A 325 25.48 -21.81 19.48
CA SER A 325 25.73 -22.89 20.44
C SER A 325 24.38 -23.37 21.00
N ALA A 326 24.40 -24.41 21.84
CA ALA A 326 23.18 -24.96 22.44
C ALA A 326 22.42 -23.98 23.35
N SER A 327 23.10 -22.93 23.86
CA SER A 327 22.51 -21.97 24.81
C SER A 327 22.72 -20.51 24.44
N GLU A 328 23.55 -20.22 23.43
CA GLU A 328 23.87 -18.85 23.02
C GLU A 328 23.94 -18.70 21.49
N ILE A 329 23.42 -17.57 21.00
CA ILE A 329 23.53 -17.14 19.60
C ILE A 329 24.17 -15.76 19.58
N ILE A 330 25.17 -15.59 18.71
CA ILE A 330 25.85 -14.30 18.51
C ILE A 330 25.35 -13.70 17.20
N VAL A 331 24.88 -12.46 17.25
CA VAL A 331 24.32 -11.73 16.12
C VAL A 331 25.08 -10.42 15.92
N SER A 332 25.52 -10.16 14.69
CA SER A 332 26.04 -8.84 14.30
C SER A 332 24.90 -8.00 13.71
N ILE A 333 24.65 -6.83 14.28
CA ILE A 333 23.55 -5.95 13.85
C ILE A 333 23.92 -5.26 12.53
N THR A 334 23.12 -5.48 11.50
CA THR A 334 23.31 -4.93 10.15
C THR A 334 22.35 -3.79 9.85
N HIS A 335 21.21 -3.71 10.54
CA HIS A 335 20.23 -2.64 10.37
C HIS A 335 19.67 -2.16 11.71
N ALA A 336 19.73 -0.85 11.93
CA ALA A 336 19.05 -0.14 13.01
C ALA A 336 18.92 1.35 12.64
N SER A 337 18.11 2.11 13.38
CA SER A 337 18.01 3.56 13.18
C SER A 337 19.35 4.27 13.46
N PRO A 338 19.65 5.42 12.82
CA PRO A 338 20.92 6.13 13.02
C PRO A 338 21.20 6.55 14.48
N ARG A 339 20.16 6.74 15.29
CA ARG A 339 20.27 7.07 16.73
C ARG A 339 20.30 5.83 17.63
N GLY A 340 20.32 4.64 17.04
CA GLY A 340 20.16 3.34 17.69
C GLY A 340 18.70 3.04 18.04
N THR A 341 18.27 1.82 17.75
CA THR A 341 16.93 1.29 18.00
C THR A 341 16.88 0.58 19.36
N LYS A 342 15.78 0.72 20.09
CA LYS A 342 15.60 0.08 21.39
C LYS A 342 15.04 -1.33 21.21
N LEU A 343 15.67 -2.33 21.80
CA LEU A 343 15.18 -3.70 21.94
C LEU A 343 14.84 -3.96 23.42
N GLY A 344 13.58 -4.32 23.70
CA GLY A 344 13.08 -4.55 25.06
C GLY A 344 12.64 -6.00 25.28
N ALA A 345 11.87 -6.22 26.35
CA ALA A 345 11.25 -7.51 26.64
C ALA A 345 10.12 -7.83 25.66
N GLU A 346 9.83 -9.13 25.50
CA GLU A 346 8.67 -9.65 24.74
C GLU A 346 8.60 -9.20 23.28
N LYS A 347 9.75 -8.78 22.72
CA LYS A 347 9.86 -8.33 21.33
C LYS A 347 9.99 -9.51 20.40
N SER A 348 9.32 -9.44 19.26
CA SER A 348 9.35 -10.50 18.25
C SER A 348 10.77 -10.76 17.76
N ILE A 349 11.05 -12.05 17.52
CA ILE A 349 12.25 -12.53 16.83
C ILE A 349 11.75 -13.28 15.58
N ASN A 350 12.30 -12.94 14.43
CA ASN A 350 11.98 -13.58 13.15
C ASN A 350 13.26 -14.11 12.51
N ILE A 351 13.20 -15.34 11.99
CA ILE A 351 14.33 -16.03 11.35
C ILE A 351 13.89 -16.52 9.95
N PRO A 352 13.89 -15.62 8.95
CA PRO A 352 13.23 -15.86 7.66
C PRO A 352 13.74 -17.07 6.87
N GLU A 353 15.03 -17.39 6.99
CA GLU A 353 15.68 -18.47 6.23
C GLU A 353 15.73 -19.80 7.00
N SER A 354 15.56 -19.75 8.33
CA SER A 354 15.65 -20.93 9.18
C SER A 354 14.30 -21.64 9.28
N ASN A 355 14.29 -22.97 9.17
CA ASN A 355 13.06 -23.75 9.28
C ASN A 355 12.84 -24.21 10.73
N ILE A 356 12.00 -23.49 11.47
CA ILE A 356 11.63 -23.89 12.82
C ILE A 356 10.68 -25.10 12.76
N ARG A 357 10.91 -26.14 13.54
CA ARG A 357 9.99 -27.27 13.65
C ARG A 357 9.06 -27.11 14.85
N PHE A 358 7.97 -26.37 14.67
CA PHE A 358 6.87 -26.42 15.64
C PHE A 358 5.86 -27.51 15.27
N GLU A 359 5.34 -28.19 16.29
CA GLU A 359 4.28 -29.19 16.16
C GLU A 359 2.90 -28.50 16.25
N GLY A 360 2.43 -27.89 15.16
CA GLY A 360 1.08 -27.29 15.10
C GLY A 360 0.75 -26.34 16.27
N LEU A 361 -0.30 -26.66 17.03
CA LEU A 361 -0.76 -25.90 18.19
C LEU A 361 0.16 -26.11 19.40
N THR A 362 0.58 -25.02 20.05
CA THR A 362 1.39 -25.11 21.28
C THR A 362 0.57 -25.61 22.47
N THR A 363 1.22 -26.05 23.55
CA THR A 363 0.53 -26.41 24.81
C THR A 363 -0.34 -25.28 25.34
N LYS A 364 0.15 -24.03 25.24
CA LYS A 364 -0.62 -22.85 25.61
C LYS A 364 -1.84 -22.66 24.70
N ASP A 365 -1.68 -22.84 23.38
CA ASP A 365 -2.79 -22.72 22.44
C ASP A 365 -3.88 -23.76 22.73
N LEU A 366 -3.52 -24.99 23.12
CA LEU A 366 -4.47 -26.03 23.50
C LEU A 366 -5.26 -25.68 24.78
N MET A 367 -4.59 -25.08 25.77
CA MET A 367 -5.26 -24.59 26.99
C MET A 367 -6.19 -23.41 26.68
N ASP A 368 -5.71 -22.45 25.90
CA ASP A 368 -6.51 -21.28 25.51
C ASP A 368 -7.70 -21.67 24.63
N LEU A 369 -7.55 -22.68 23.77
CA LEU A 369 -8.62 -23.15 22.89
C LEU A 369 -9.88 -23.58 23.68
N GLU A 370 -9.74 -24.14 24.87
CA GLU A 370 -10.88 -24.48 25.73
C GLU A 370 -11.65 -23.24 26.17
N PHE A 371 -10.92 -22.18 26.56
CA PHE A 371 -11.53 -20.90 26.90
C PHE A 371 -12.19 -20.25 25.69
N VAL A 372 -11.49 -20.24 24.54
CA VAL A 372 -11.98 -19.65 23.28
C VAL A 372 -13.28 -20.34 22.84
N ALA A 373 -13.30 -21.67 22.87
CA ALA A 373 -14.46 -22.46 22.46
C ALA A 373 -15.73 -22.15 23.26
N ALA A 374 -15.60 -21.79 24.53
CA ALA A 374 -16.73 -21.45 25.39
C ALA A 374 -17.23 -20.00 25.23
N HIS A 375 -16.40 -19.09 24.72
CA HIS A 375 -16.68 -17.65 24.80
C HIS A 375 -16.68 -16.89 23.47
N ALA A 376 -15.97 -17.38 22.45
CA ALA A 376 -15.77 -16.68 21.18
C ALA A 376 -16.62 -17.28 20.05
N ASP A 377 -16.89 -16.47 19.03
CA ASP A 377 -17.51 -16.93 17.78
C ASP A 377 -16.48 -17.57 16.84
N MET A 378 -15.24 -17.09 16.91
CA MET A 378 -14.15 -17.49 16.03
C MET A 378 -12.83 -17.64 16.78
N VAL A 379 -11.99 -18.56 16.30
CA VAL A 379 -10.60 -18.71 16.71
C VAL A 379 -9.66 -18.41 15.54
N GLY A 380 -8.66 -17.55 15.80
CA GLY A 380 -7.54 -17.30 14.90
C GLY A 380 -6.41 -18.28 15.17
N ILE A 381 -5.91 -18.94 14.14
CA ILE A 381 -4.81 -19.91 14.24
C ILE A 381 -3.56 -19.29 13.61
N SER A 382 -2.62 -18.89 14.45
CA SER A 382 -1.38 -18.18 14.09
C SER A 382 -0.31 -19.13 13.52
N PHE A 383 0.57 -18.58 12.68
CA PHE A 383 1.77 -19.20 12.11
C PHE A 383 1.56 -20.57 11.44
N ILE A 384 0.47 -20.70 10.68
CA ILE A 384 0.25 -21.91 9.87
C ILE A 384 1.31 -21.99 8.78
N ARG A 385 1.95 -23.16 8.68
CA ARG A 385 3.09 -23.39 7.78
C ARG A 385 2.91 -24.62 6.90
N ASP A 386 2.21 -25.65 7.39
CA ASP A 386 2.07 -26.93 6.70
C ASP A 386 0.65 -27.51 6.82
N VAL A 387 0.31 -28.41 5.89
CA VAL A 387 -0.96 -29.14 5.90
C VAL A 387 -1.13 -29.94 7.19
N ARG A 388 -0.02 -30.43 7.77
CA ARG A 388 -0.02 -31.11 9.07
C ARG A 388 -0.58 -30.27 10.20
N ASP A 389 -0.35 -28.96 10.21
CA ASP A 389 -0.89 -28.06 11.24
C ASP A 389 -2.42 -28.08 11.22
N ILE A 390 -3.02 -28.13 10.02
CA ILE A 390 -4.46 -28.22 9.83
C ILE A 390 -5.00 -29.60 10.25
N VAL A 391 -4.26 -30.68 9.98
CA VAL A 391 -4.65 -32.03 10.41
C VAL A 391 -4.70 -32.11 11.94
N VAL A 392 -3.68 -31.59 12.63
CA VAL A 392 -3.63 -31.53 14.09
C VAL A 392 -4.78 -30.67 14.63
N LEU A 393 -4.99 -29.48 14.07
CA LEU A 393 -6.11 -28.61 14.44
C LEU A 393 -7.46 -29.33 14.32
N ARG A 394 -7.71 -29.99 13.18
CA ARG A 394 -8.96 -30.74 12.96
C ARG A 394 -9.15 -31.84 13.99
N ALA A 395 -8.11 -32.62 14.28
CA ALA A 395 -8.17 -33.66 15.31
C ALA A 395 -8.53 -33.09 16.69
N GLU A 396 -7.94 -31.96 17.08
CA GLU A 396 -8.22 -31.31 18.36
C GLU A 396 -9.62 -30.68 18.44
N LEU A 397 -10.14 -30.15 17.31
CA LEU A 397 -11.51 -29.64 17.21
C LEU A 397 -12.55 -30.76 17.29
N GLU A 398 -12.33 -31.87 16.59
CA GLU A 398 -13.20 -33.06 16.60
C GLU A 398 -13.22 -33.72 17.99
N LYS A 399 -12.05 -33.87 18.63
CA LYS A 399 -11.92 -34.39 20.00
C LYS A 399 -12.77 -33.60 21.00
N ARG A 400 -12.88 -32.28 20.81
CA ARG A 400 -13.66 -31.37 21.65
C ARG A 400 -15.08 -31.09 21.12
N LYS A 401 -15.48 -31.71 20.01
CA LYS A 401 -16.81 -31.53 19.36
C LYS A 401 -17.12 -30.08 19.00
N LEU A 402 -16.12 -29.32 18.57
CA LEU A 402 -16.21 -27.88 18.31
C LEU A 402 -16.63 -27.55 16.87
N HIS A 403 -17.67 -28.20 16.33
CA HIS A 403 -18.02 -28.08 14.91
C HIS A 403 -18.58 -26.70 14.49
N ASN A 404 -19.07 -25.92 15.46
CA ASN A 404 -19.68 -24.60 15.20
C ASN A 404 -18.70 -23.42 15.35
N LEU A 405 -17.52 -23.66 15.91
CA LEU A 405 -16.52 -22.61 16.10
C LEU A 405 -15.95 -22.18 14.74
N GLY A 406 -15.98 -20.88 14.44
CA GLY A 406 -15.38 -20.35 13.22
C GLY A 406 -13.87 -20.44 13.27
N ILE A 407 -13.24 -20.95 12.23
CA ILE A 407 -11.78 -21.08 12.13
C ILE A 407 -11.24 -20.02 11.17
N VAL A 408 -10.29 -19.22 11.63
CA VAL A 408 -9.57 -18.25 10.79
C VAL A 408 -8.10 -18.64 10.71
N LEU A 409 -7.68 -19.11 9.54
CA LEU A 409 -6.29 -19.47 9.27
C LEU A 409 -5.46 -18.22 9.02
N LYS A 410 -4.42 -18.00 9.82
CA LYS A 410 -3.53 -16.85 9.64
C LYS A 410 -2.31 -17.24 8.82
N ILE A 411 -2.13 -16.53 7.71
CA ILE A 411 -1.00 -16.69 6.81
C ILE A 411 0.01 -15.61 7.15
N GLU A 412 1.03 -16.03 7.90
CA GLU A 412 2.08 -15.18 8.50
C GLU A 412 3.48 -15.56 8.00
N THR A 413 3.62 -16.75 7.40
CA THR A 413 4.91 -17.32 7.01
C THR A 413 4.99 -17.56 5.51
N SER A 414 6.22 -17.55 4.97
CA SER A 414 6.46 -17.86 3.56
C SER A 414 5.94 -19.26 3.18
N SER A 415 6.24 -20.28 3.99
CA SER A 415 5.72 -21.65 3.77
C SER A 415 4.19 -21.72 3.78
N GLY A 416 3.54 -20.98 4.68
CA GLY A 416 2.08 -20.91 4.74
C GLY A 416 1.48 -20.28 3.49
N PHE A 417 2.13 -19.23 2.96
CA PHE A 417 1.72 -18.58 1.73
C PHE A 417 1.87 -19.50 0.51
N ASP A 418 3.03 -20.16 0.35
CA ASP A 418 3.31 -21.06 -0.77
C ASP A 418 2.34 -22.25 -0.82
N LYS A 419 1.95 -22.77 0.36
CA LYS A 419 1.05 -23.92 0.50
C LYS A 419 -0.42 -23.54 0.67
N LEU A 420 -0.77 -22.25 0.56
CA LEU A 420 -2.12 -21.76 0.82
C LEU A 420 -3.24 -22.58 0.14
N PRO A 421 -3.15 -22.96 -1.15
CA PRO A 421 -4.18 -23.80 -1.78
C PRO A 421 -4.36 -25.16 -1.09
N LEU A 422 -3.26 -25.79 -0.66
CA LEU A 422 -3.29 -27.09 0.02
C LEU A 422 -3.85 -26.97 1.45
N LEU A 423 -3.45 -25.91 2.16
CA LEU A 423 -3.99 -25.59 3.49
C LEU A 423 -5.51 -25.41 3.45
N LEU A 424 -6.00 -24.66 2.45
CA LEU A 424 -7.43 -24.45 2.23
C LEU A 424 -8.16 -25.76 1.94
N LEU A 425 -7.64 -26.59 1.03
CA LEU A 425 -8.26 -27.88 0.70
C LEU A 425 -8.34 -28.81 1.90
N GLU A 426 -7.31 -28.83 2.75
CA GLU A 426 -7.34 -29.62 3.98
C GLU A 426 -8.34 -29.07 4.99
N ALA A 427 -8.37 -27.75 5.18
CA ALA A 427 -9.28 -27.10 6.13
C ALA A 427 -10.75 -27.23 5.71
N MET A 428 -11.03 -27.25 4.41
CA MET A 428 -12.37 -27.48 3.86
C MET A 428 -12.93 -28.90 4.13
N LYS A 429 -12.12 -29.83 4.62
CA LYS A 429 -12.59 -31.13 5.11
C LYS A 429 -13.22 -31.03 6.50
N SER A 430 -13.08 -29.90 7.18
CA SER A 430 -13.76 -29.61 8.45
C SER A 430 -15.18 -29.08 8.19
N PRO A 431 -16.18 -29.43 9.01
CA PRO A 431 -17.52 -28.83 8.92
C PRO A 431 -17.56 -27.37 9.41
N ASN A 432 -16.51 -26.91 10.08
CA ASN A 432 -16.42 -25.57 10.64
C ASN A 432 -16.49 -24.45 9.58
N PRO A 433 -17.09 -23.30 9.92
CA PRO A 433 -16.96 -22.09 9.10
C PRO A 433 -15.49 -21.70 8.99
N LEU A 434 -15.00 -21.48 7.76
CA LEU A 434 -13.59 -21.23 7.48
C LEU A 434 -13.36 -19.83 6.91
N GLY A 435 -12.36 -19.13 7.43
CA GLY A 435 -11.82 -17.88 6.90
C GLY A 435 -10.30 -17.92 6.80
N VAL A 436 -9.74 -16.99 6.04
CA VAL A 436 -8.29 -16.77 5.95
C VAL A 436 -7.99 -15.32 6.29
N MET A 437 -6.97 -15.10 7.09
CA MET A 437 -6.43 -13.80 7.43
C MET A 437 -5.00 -13.69 6.89
N ILE A 438 -4.75 -12.70 6.04
CA ILE A 438 -3.40 -12.40 5.55
C ILE A 438 -2.78 -11.37 6.50
N ALA A 439 -1.89 -11.83 7.36
CA ALA A 439 -1.20 -10.99 8.33
C ALA A 439 0.05 -10.39 7.69
N ARG A 440 -0.18 -9.36 6.88
CA ARG A 440 0.83 -8.72 6.01
C ARG A 440 2.06 -8.22 6.76
N GLY A 441 1.94 -7.82 8.03
CA GLY A 441 3.06 -7.35 8.85
C GLY A 441 4.11 -8.45 9.06
N ASP A 442 3.72 -9.57 9.67
CA ASP A 442 4.61 -10.71 9.89
C ASP A 442 5.10 -11.30 8.57
N LEU A 443 4.22 -11.41 7.57
CA LEU A 443 4.58 -11.94 6.25
C LEU A 443 5.65 -11.08 5.54
N ALA A 444 5.65 -9.75 5.73
CA ALA A 444 6.64 -8.85 5.15
C ALA A 444 8.02 -8.98 5.79
N VAL A 445 8.07 -9.31 7.08
CA VAL A 445 9.33 -9.61 7.77
C VAL A 445 9.90 -10.94 7.29
N GLU A 446 9.06 -11.94 7.00
CA GLU A 446 9.52 -13.27 6.55
C GLU A 446 9.78 -13.40 5.05
N CYS A 447 8.97 -12.80 4.18
CA CYS A 447 9.10 -12.94 2.71
C CYS A 447 9.91 -11.81 2.07
N GLY A 448 10.29 -10.79 2.86
CA GLY A 448 10.84 -9.54 2.35
C GLY A 448 9.78 -8.61 1.76
N TRP A 449 10.20 -7.38 1.49
CA TRP A 449 9.32 -6.27 1.08
C TRP A 449 8.90 -6.33 -0.40
N GLU A 450 9.52 -7.21 -1.19
CA GLU A 450 9.29 -7.28 -2.65
C GLU A 450 7.95 -7.94 -3.03
N VAL A 451 7.32 -8.68 -2.10
CA VAL A 451 6.15 -9.53 -2.40
C VAL A 451 4.82 -8.96 -1.85
N ILE A 452 4.87 -8.00 -0.91
CA ILE A 452 3.67 -7.62 -0.13
C ILE A 452 3.38 -6.12 -0.25
N TRP A 453 2.25 -5.82 -0.87
CA TRP A 453 1.71 -4.47 -0.92
C TRP A 453 0.98 -4.12 0.39
N ALA A 454 1.55 -3.14 1.09
CA ALA A 454 1.08 -2.49 2.31
C ALA A 454 0.92 -3.41 3.54
N THR A 455 1.27 -2.87 4.71
CA THR A 455 1.22 -3.56 6.00
C THR A 455 0.55 -2.65 7.02
N GLN A 456 -0.25 -3.22 7.92
CA GLN A 456 -0.87 -2.51 9.06
C GLN A 456 -1.81 -1.35 8.62
N VAL A 457 -3.11 -1.64 8.54
CA VAL A 457 -4.12 -0.69 8.05
C VAL A 457 -4.29 0.47 9.04
N LEU A 458 -4.15 1.71 8.56
CA LEU A 458 -4.34 2.96 9.34
C LEU A 458 -3.50 3.03 10.63
N GLU A 459 -2.32 2.41 10.65
CA GLU A 459 -1.46 2.34 11.85
C GLU A 459 -1.08 3.73 12.39
N SER A 460 -0.75 4.67 11.51
CA SER A 460 -0.42 6.06 11.87
C SER A 460 -1.64 6.75 12.45
N LEU A 461 -2.82 6.61 11.85
CA LEU A 461 -4.04 7.18 12.41
C LEU A 461 -4.32 6.63 13.82
N VAL A 462 -4.26 5.32 14.00
CA VAL A 462 -4.48 4.66 15.29
C VAL A 462 -3.50 5.16 16.38
N LYS A 463 -2.25 5.45 16.01
CA LYS A 463 -1.19 5.87 16.94
C LYS A 463 -1.07 7.39 17.16
N SER A 464 -1.12 8.17 16.09
CA SER A 464 -0.82 9.61 16.07
C SER A 464 -2.04 10.50 15.79
N GLY A 465 -3.18 9.91 15.42
CA GLY A 465 -4.42 10.64 15.10
C GLY A 465 -4.46 11.17 13.67
N VAL A 466 -3.43 10.95 12.85
CA VAL A 466 -3.36 11.44 11.47
C VAL A 466 -3.02 10.29 10.53
N PRO A 467 -3.88 9.95 9.55
CA PRO A 467 -3.56 8.92 8.57
C PRO A 467 -2.59 9.46 7.52
N THR A 468 -1.75 8.58 6.99
CA THR A 468 -0.99 8.88 5.78
C THR A 468 -1.85 8.64 4.53
N ARG A 469 -1.51 9.30 3.41
CA ARG A 469 -2.17 9.03 2.13
C ARG A 469 -2.01 7.56 1.70
N ALA A 470 -0.86 6.94 1.97
CA ALA A 470 -0.60 5.55 1.67
C ALA A 470 -1.56 4.60 2.42
N GLU A 471 -1.82 4.86 3.71
CA GLU A 471 -2.75 4.06 4.50
C GLU A 471 -4.20 4.21 4.01
N LEU A 472 -4.61 5.41 3.57
CA LEU A 472 -5.95 5.61 3.00
C LEU A 472 -6.12 4.84 1.67
N THR A 473 -5.09 4.82 0.82
CA THR A 473 -5.08 4.02 -0.40
C THR A 473 -5.10 2.52 -0.09
N ASP A 474 -4.35 2.08 0.93
CA ASP A 474 -4.37 0.68 1.40
C ASP A 474 -5.77 0.26 1.87
N VAL A 475 -6.46 1.11 2.64
CA VAL A 475 -7.86 0.87 3.03
C VAL A 475 -8.78 0.76 1.81
N ALA A 476 -8.63 1.66 0.83
CA ALA A 476 -9.46 1.65 -0.37
C ALA A 476 -9.30 0.36 -1.17
N ASN A 477 -8.06 -0.15 -1.29
CA ASN A 477 -7.77 -1.44 -1.90
C ASN A 477 -8.25 -2.63 -1.04
N GLY A 478 -8.20 -2.47 0.28
CA GLY A 478 -8.70 -3.42 1.28
C GLY A 478 -10.20 -3.68 1.19
N ARG A 479 -10.98 -2.84 0.50
CA ARG A 479 -12.44 -3.05 0.26
C ARG A 479 -12.78 -4.38 -0.43
N ARG A 480 -11.79 -5.03 -1.06
CA ARG A 480 -11.95 -6.36 -1.67
C ARG A 480 -12.02 -7.48 -0.63
N ALA A 481 -11.49 -7.26 0.57
CA ALA A 481 -11.55 -8.21 1.65
C ALA A 481 -12.95 -8.18 2.29
N SER A 482 -13.42 -9.34 2.76
CA SER A 482 -14.65 -9.43 3.54
C SER A 482 -14.57 -8.72 4.88
N CYS A 483 -13.35 -8.51 5.39
CA CYS A 483 -13.08 -7.83 6.65
C CYS A 483 -11.74 -7.09 6.61
N ILE A 484 -11.71 -5.90 7.20
CA ILE A 484 -10.49 -5.11 7.42
C ILE A 484 -10.24 -5.04 8.94
N MET A 485 -9.00 -5.31 9.35
CA MET A 485 -8.59 -5.33 10.75
C MET A 485 -7.77 -4.10 11.13
N LEU A 486 -8.13 -3.46 12.25
CA LEU A 486 -7.37 -2.39 12.89
C LEU A 486 -6.70 -2.89 14.18
N ASN A 487 -5.47 -2.44 14.41
CA ASN A 487 -4.75 -2.64 15.67
C ASN A 487 -5.24 -1.67 16.75
N LYS A 488 -4.89 -1.94 18.00
CA LYS A 488 -5.22 -1.06 19.14
C LYS A 488 -4.37 0.22 19.16
N GLY A 489 -4.95 1.32 19.64
CA GLY A 489 -4.23 2.58 19.87
C GLY A 489 -5.12 3.70 20.37
N LYS A 490 -4.51 4.86 20.65
CA LYS A 490 -5.17 6.00 21.32
C LYS A 490 -6.32 6.59 20.50
N HIS A 491 -6.22 6.53 19.18
CA HIS A 491 -7.18 7.10 18.24
C HIS A 491 -8.00 6.01 17.53
N ILE A 492 -8.21 4.86 18.18
CA ILE A 492 -8.90 3.73 17.55
C ILE A 492 -10.35 4.04 17.17
N VAL A 493 -11.05 4.85 17.97
CA VAL A 493 -12.44 5.26 17.66
C VAL A 493 -12.47 6.11 16.37
N ASP A 494 -11.53 7.04 16.23
CA ASP A 494 -11.39 7.89 15.03
C ASP A 494 -11.02 7.04 13.80
N ALA A 495 -10.14 6.05 13.97
CA ALA A 495 -9.74 5.13 12.92
C ALA A 495 -10.92 4.26 12.44
N VAL A 496 -11.73 3.75 13.36
CA VAL A 496 -12.95 3.00 13.03
C VAL A 496 -13.95 3.88 12.30
N SER A 497 -14.19 5.11 12.78
CA SER A 497 -15.09 6.05 12.12
C SER A 497 -14.62 6.41 10.72
N THR A 498 -13.31 6.65 10.54
CA THR A 498 -12.72 6.97 9.24
C THR A 498 -12.86 5.79 8.28
N LEU A 499 -12.57 4.58 8.76
CA LEU A 499 -12.72 3.36 7.99
C LEU A 499 -14.18 3.13 7.60
N ASP A 500 -15.13 3.33 8.52
CA ASP A 500 -16.56 3.19 8.26
C ASP A 500 -17.04 4.14 7.16
N ILE A 501 -16.61 5.42 7.19
CA ILE A 501 -16.91 6.39 6.12
C ILE A 501 -16.38 5.92 4.77
N ILE A 502 -15.14 5.41 4.71
CA ILE A 502 -14.54 4.92 3.46
C ILE A 502 -15.30 3.68 2.93
N LEU A 503 -15.78 2.82 3.83
CA LEU A 503 -16.51 1.60 3.48
C LEU A 503 -17.96 1.84 3.07
N GLN A 504 -18.59 2.93 3.56
CA GLN A 504 -19.98 3.35 3.26
C GLN A 504 -20.11 4.20 1.99
N GLY A 505 -19.02 4.79 1.48
CA GLY A 505 -19.06 5.66 0.31
C GLY A 505 -19.79 5.00 -0.87
N LYS A 506 -20.98 5.52 -1.21
CA LYS A 506 -21.83 5.09 -2.33
C LYS A 506 -20.99 5.12 -3.60
N SER A 507 -20.65 3.94 -4.10
CA SER A 507 -20.22 3.80 -5.49
C SER A 507 -21.40 4.24 -6.36
N THR A 508 -21.28 5.40 -7.01
CA THR A 508 -22.18 5.84 -8.06
C THR A 508 -22.21 4.73 -9.13
N LYS A 509 -23.27 3.90 -9.11
CA LYS A 509 -23.60 2.87 -10.10
C LYS A 509 -22.40 2.16 -10.76
N MET A 510 -21.67 1.35 -10.01
CA MET A 510 -20.73 0.39 -10.61
C MET A 510 -21.41 -0.99 -10.74
N LYS A 511 -22.29 -1.14 -11.74
CA LYS A 511 -22.56 -2.46 -12.34
C LYS A 511 -21.33 -2.82 -13.18
N ALA A 512 -20.23 -3.19 -12.52
CA ALA A 512 -19.13 -3.83 -13.21
C ALA A 512 -19.50 -5.30 -13.38
N GLU A 513 -19.82 -5.68 -14.61
CA GLU A 513 -19.82 -7.08 -15.04
C GLU A 513 -18.43 -7.67 -14.75
N LEU A 514 -18.30 -8.39 -13.64
CA LEU A 514 -17.18 -9.29 -13.41
C LEU A 514 -17.26 -10.42 -14.44
N LYS A 515 -16.61 -10.22 -15.61
CA LYS A 515 -16.32 -11.33 -16.52
C LYS A 515 -15.40 -12.32 -15.80
N PRO A 516 -15.74 -13.62 -15.78
CA PRO A 516 -14.95 -14.62 -15.07
C PRO A 516 -13.55 -14.77 -15.67
N LEU A 517 -12.55 -14.90 -14.80
CA LEU A 517 -11.25 -15.50 -15.08
C LEU A 517 -11.48 -16.87 -15.72
N ALA A 518 -11.19 -16.99 -17.01
CA ALA A 518 -11.14 -18.27 -17.70
C ALA A 518 -9.99 -19.08 -17.09
N THR A 519 -10.32 -20.15 -16.38
CA THR A 519 -9.33 -21.15 -15.96
C THR A 519 -8.85 -21.94 -17.18
N LEU A 520 -7.55 -22.25 -17.20
CA LEU A 520 -6.86 -23.02 -18.24
C LEU A 520 -7.63 -24.28 -18.64
N PRO A 521 -7.96 -24.48 -19.94
CA PRO A 521 -8.16 -25.81 -20.44
C PRO A 521 -6.79 -26.47 -20.60
N LEU A 522 -6.59 -27.63 -19.94
CA LEU A 522 -5.56 -28.58 -20.35
C LEU A 522 -5.76 -28.85 -21.85
N ARG A 523 -4.85 -28.37 -22.71
CA ARG A 523 -4.85 -28.70 -24.14
C ARG A 523 -3.51 -29.29 -24.56
N HIS A 524 -3.61 -30.52 -25.03
CA HIS A 524 -2.68 -31.15 -25.95
C HIS A 524 -2.32 -30.22 -27.11
N VAL A 525 -1.04 -30.29 -27.49
CA VAL A 525 -0.40 -29.62 -28.62
C VAL A 525 -1.03 -30.09 -29.93
N SER A 526 -1.48 -29.15 -30.77
CA SER A 526 -1.56 -29.29 -32.23
C SER A 526 -1.72 -27.91 -32.89
N GLN A 527 -1.13 -27.78 -34.07
CA GLN A 527 -0.61 -26.58 -34.73
C GLN A 527 -1.66 -25.66 -35.41
N ARG A 528 -1.26 -24.37 -35.50
CA ARG A 528 -1.52 -23.27 -36.46
C ARG A 528 -2.72 -23.35 -37.44
N ASN A 529 -3.53 -22.28 -37.49
CA ASN A 529 -3.55 -21.34 -38.64
C ASN A 529 -4.40 -20.08 -38.37
N ILE A 530 -4.16 -19.04 -39.18
CA ILE A 530 -4.38 -17.60 -38.97
C ILE A 530 -5.47 -17.08 -39.93
N HIS A 531 -6.48 -16.32 -39.45
CA HIS A 531 -6.92 -14.97 -39.90
C HIS A 531 -8.37 -14.58 -39.47
N PRO A 532 -8.71 -13.27 -39.34
CA PRO A 532 -9.92 -12.76 -38.69
C PRO A 532 -10.95 -12.12 -39.65
N THR A 533 -12.22 -12.01 -39.24
CA THR A 533 -13.17 -10.99 -39.74
C THR A 533 -14.23 -10.60 -38.68
N PRO A 534 -14.74 -9.33 -38.70
CA PRO A 534 -15.61 -8.75 -37.68
C PRO A 534 -17.09 -8.71 -38.10
N CYS A 535 -18.03 -8.67 -37.15
CA CYS A 535 -19.37 -8.17 -37.46
C CYS A 535 -20.14 -7.60 -36.25
N THR A 536 -20.55 -6.36 -36.43
CA THR A 536 -21.44 -5.48 -35.65
C THR A 536 -22.92 -5.84 -35.81
N THR A 537 -23.75 -5.69 -34.76
CA THR A 537 -24.95 -4.80 -34.68
C THR A 537 -25.91 -5.17 -33.51
N PRO A 538 -26.70 -4.19 -32.99
CA PRO A 538 -27.43 -4.29 -31.73
C PRO A 538 -28.92 -4.67 -31.91
N ARG A 539 -29.55 -5.20 -30.85
CA ARG A 539 -31.02 -5.35 -30.77
C ARG A 539 -31.59 -4.70 -29.51
N THR A 540 -32.32 -3.62 -29.75
CA THR A 540 -33.40 -3.04 -28.95
C THR A 540 -34.60 -3.98 -28.90
N THR A 541 -35.34 -4.00 -27.79
CA THR A 541 -36.82 -3.89 -27.75
C THR A 541 -37.36 -3.77 -26.32
N LEU A 542 -38.36 -2.89 -26.21
CA LEU A 542 -39.19 -2.55 -25.05
C LEU A 542 -40.07 -3.71 -24.56
N ALA A 543 -40.47 -3.65 -23.28
CA ALA A 543 -41.82 -3.98 -22.85
C ALA A 543 -42.24 -3.14 -21.63
N THR A 544 -43.53 -2.80 -21.60
CA THR A 544 -44.22 -1.73 -20.89
C THR A 544 -45.13 -2.25 -19.76
N ARG A 545 -45.53 -1.34 -18.85
CA ARG A 545 -46.70 -1.34 -17.94
C ARG A 545 -46.59 -2.20 -16.64
N HIS A 546 -47.09 -1.81 -15.47
CA HIS A 546 -48.22 -0.93 -15.09
C HIS A 546 -48.01 -0.18 -13.76
N LEU A 547 -48.62 1.01 -13.66
CA LEU A 547 -48.83 1.88 -12.48
C LEU A 547 -50.13 1.53 -11.74
N THR A 548 -50.16 1.72 -10.41
CA THR A 548 -51.36 2.14 -9.65
C THR A 548 -50.98 2.95 -8.39
N HIS A 549 -51.51 4.18 -8.29
CA HIS A 549 -51.67 4.98 -7.07
C HIS A 549 -53.11 4.82 -6.54
N PRO A 550 -53.36 5.15 -5.26
CA PRO A 550 -54.22 6.32 -5.02
C PRO A 550 -53.79 7.22 -3.85
N SER A 551 -54.27 8.47 -3.88
CA SER A 551 -54.12 9.58 -2.90
C SER A 551 -55.39 9.68 -2.00
N PRO A 552 -55.66 10.79 -1.28
CA PRO A 552 -55.03 11.37 -0.08
C PRO A 552 -56.04 11.52 1.09
N HIS A 553 -55.64 11.95 2.31
CA HIS A 553 -56.43 12.82 3.21
C HIS A 553 -55.62 13.26 4.47
N LEU A 554 -55.82 14.52 4.87
CA LEU A 554 -55.37 15.20 6.10
C LEU A 554 -56.60 15.39 7.02
N PRO A 555 -56.47 15.57 8.36
CA PRO A 555 -56.48 16.94 8.94
C PRO A 555 -55.58 17.15 10.19
N GLN A 556 -55.41 18.43 10.56
CA GLN A 556 -54.64 19.05 11.65
C GLN A 556 -55.22 18.83 13.07
N LEU A 557 -54.41 18.95 14.15
CA LEU A 557 -54.52 19.96 15.26
C LEU A 557 -53.62 19.69 16.51
N LEU A 558 -53.04 20.79 17.02
CA LEU A 558 -52.71 21.19 18.43
C LEU A 558 -51.36 20.85 19.13
N ALA A 559 -50.49 21.89 19.12
CA ALA A 559 -50.09 22.76 20.26
C ALA A 559 -49.00 22.38 21.31
N GLY A 560 -48.08 23.34 21.50
CA GLY A 560 -47.33 23.66 22.74
C GLY A 560 -45.94 23.00 22.84
N SER A 561 -44.81 23.67 23.08
CA SER A 561 -44.54 24.95 23.73
C SER A 561 -43.14 25.45 23.36
N LYS A 562 -42.98 26.78 23.44
CA LYS A 562 -41.80 27.59 23.09
C LYS A 562 -40.66 27.40 24.09
N LEU A 563 -39.42 27.44 23.60
CA LEU A 563 -38.28 28.09 24.28
C LEU A 563 -37.23 28.52 23.23
N LYS A 564 -37.00 29.82 23.13
CA LYS A 564 -35.94 30.48 22.33
C LYS A 564 -34.57 30.19 22.95
N PRO A 565 -33.50 30.18 22.14
CA PRO A 565 -32.26 30.82 22.56
C PRO A 565 -31.75 31.89 21.57
N LEU A 566 -30.95 32.77 22.17
CA LEU A 566 -30.43 34.06 21.73
C LEU A 566 -29.56 34.04 20.46
N ASP A 567 -29.64 35.17 19.76
CA ASP A 567 -28.81 35.58 18.63
C ASP A 567 -27.32 35.81 19.01
N HIS A 568 -26.41 35.26 18.20
CA HIS A 568 -25.03 35.72 18.07
C HIS A 568 -24.74 36.02 16.59
N PRO A 569 -23.93 37.06 16.27
CA PRO A 569 -23.84 37.65 14.94
C PRO A 569 -23.07 36.75 13.94
N PRO A 570 -23.31 36.90 12.62
CA PRO A 570 -22.76 36.01 11.62
C PRO A 570 -21.28 36.33 11.36
N TYR A 571 -20.41 35.35 11.53
CA TYR A 571 -19.09 35.34 10.89
C TYR A 571 -19.28 35.12 9.38
N PRO A 572 -18.55 35.82 8.50
CA PRO A 572 -18.73 35.71 7.07
C PRO A 572 -18.28 34.32 6.60
N SER A 573 -19.22 33.58 6.00
CA SER A 573 -18.96 32.34 5.28
C SER A 573 -18.05 32.64 4.08
N GLN A 574 -16.74 32.45 4.25
CA GLN A 574 -15.85 32.24 3.11
C GLN A 574 -16.19 30.86 2.56
N ALA A 575 -16.96 30.84 1.47
CA ALA A 575 -17.06 29.67 0.61
C ALA A 575 -15.64 29.23 0.25
N PRO A 576 -15.31 27.92 0.31
CA PRO A 576 -14.02 27.46 -0.17
C PRO A 576 -13.96 27.83 -1.66
N GLN A 577 -13.10 28.79 -1.99
CA GLN A 577 -12.67 28.99 -3.36
C GLN A 577 -12.06 27.66 -3.80
N HIS A 578 -12.81 26.91 -4.61
CA HIS A 578 -12.29 25.82 -5.42
C HIS A 578 -11.27 26.43 -6.37
N PHE A 579 -10.06 26.67 -5.89
CA PHE A 579 -8.91 26.66 -6.76
C PHE A 579 -8.83 25.25 -7.34
N PRO A 580 -8.85 25.06 -8.66
CA PRO A 580 -8.42 23.79 -9.22
C PRO A 580 -7.03 23.55 -8.64
N PRO A 581 -6.76 22.37 -8.05
CA PRO A 581 -5.42 22.07 -7.58
C PRO A 581 -4.47 22.29 -8.77
N PRO A 582 -3.30 22.91 -8.58
CA PRO A 582 -2.28 22.91 -9.62
C PRO A 582 -2.14 21.47 -10.11
N MET A 583 -2.21 21.26 -11.43
CA MET A 583 -2.07 19.93 -12.03
C MET A 583 -0.66 19.41 -11.77
N VAL A 584 -0.47 18.78 -10.62
CA VAL A 584 0.77 18.15 -10.23
C VAL A 584 0.78 16.76 -10.84
N LYS A 585 1.73 16.50 -11.75
CA LYS A 585 1.83 15.21 -12.43
C LYS A 585 2.61 14.21 -11.58
N LEU A 586 1.97 13.08 -11.38
CA LEU A 586 2.45 11.88 -10.71
C LEU A 586 3.45 11.16 -11.65
N ALA A 587 4.70 11.00 -11.18
CA ALA A 587 5.78 10.33 -11.91
C ALA A 587 5.57 8.81 -12.01
N SER A 588 5.05 8.28 -13.12
CA SER A 588 5.20 6.82 -13.40
C SER A 588 5.06 6.41 -14.87
N ALA A 589 4.90 7.35 -15.80
CA ALA A 589 4.46 6.99 -17.14
C ALA A 589 5.53 6.32 -18.02
N ARG A 590 6.84 6.44 -17.72
CA ARG A 590 7.88 5.88 -18.59
C ARG A 590 8.17 4.39 -18.39
N GLU A 591 7.59 3.74 -17.38
CA GLU A 591 7.59 2.27 -17.32
C GLU A 591 6.39 1.62 -18.03
N SER A 592 5.50 2.39 -18.66
CA SER A 592 4.20 1.90 -19.14
C SER A 592 4.10 1.53 -20.64
N ARG A 593 5.22 1.40 -21.36
CA ARG A 593 5.21 0.72 -22.68
C ARG A 593 5.15 -0.80 -22.45
N LEU A 594 3.95 -1.37 -22.33
CA LEU A 594 3.73 -2.75 -21.88
C LEU A 594 3.59 -3.78 -23.02
N TYR A 595 4.22 -3.54 -24.18
CA TYR A 595 4.31 -4.55 -25.24
C TYR A 595 5.65 -5.32 -25.17
N GLY A 596 5.55 -6.65 -25.06
CA GLY A 596 6.71 -7.55 -25.07
C GLY A 596 7.50 -7.62 -23.76
N THR A 597 8.56 -8.43 -23.76
CA THR A 597 9.46 -8.62 -22.62
C THR A 597 10.22 -7.33 -22.26
N ARG A 598 10.69 -7.18 -21.01
CA ARG A 598 11.50 -6.02 -20.57
C ARG A 598 12.69 -5.75 -21.50
N LEU A 599 13.34 -6.80 -21.99
CA LEU A 599 14.45 -6.70 -22.93
C LEU A 599 13.99 -6.17 -24.30
N ALA A 600 12.87 -6.67 -24.82
CA ALA A 600 12.29 -6.18 -26.07
C ALA A 600 11.86 -4.71 -25.96
N ARG A 601 11.22 -4.32 -24.85
CA ARG A 601 10.83 -2.93 -24.56
C ARG A 601 12.04 -2.00 -24.60
N ASN A 602 13.09 -2.34 -23.85
CA ASN A 602 14.29 -1.51 -23.78
C ASN A 602 14.96 -1.37 -25.15
N ARG A 603 14.97 -2.44 -25.96
CA ARG A 603 15.47 -2.40 -27.35
C ARG A 603 14.62 -1.48 -28.22
N PHE A 604 13.30 -1.62 -28.20
CA PHE A 604 12.41 -0.76 -28.99
C PHE A 604 12.45 0.71 -28.55
N GLU A 605 12.71 1.01 -27.28
CA GLU A 605 12.92 2.38 -26.82
C GLU A 605 14.18 3.02 -27.42
N TYR A 606 15.30 2.29 -27.44
CA TYR A 606 16.51 2.76 -28.12
C TYR A 606 16.32 2.86 -29.63
N ILE A 607 15.67 1.88 -30.25
CA ILE A 607 15.38 1.90 -31.69
C ILE A 607 14.52 3.13 -32.01
N ASN A 608 13.47 3.41 -31.23
CA ASN A 608 12.60 4.55 -31.48
C ASN A 608 13.33 5.88 -31.29
N ALA A 609 14.15 6.00 -30.23
CA ALA A 609 14.94 7.21 -29.98
C ALA A 609 16.02 7.42 -31.07
N GLY A 610 16.71 6.35 -31.48
CA GLY A 610 17.71 6.39 -32.54
C GLY A 610 17.09 6.68 -33.92
N LEU A 611 15.94 6.07 -34.23
CA LEU A 611 15.21 6.32 -35.48
C LEU A 611 14.71 7.76 -35.54
N TYR A 612 14.30 8.35 -34.42
CA TYR A 612 13.95 9.76 -34.35
C TYR A 612 15.15 10.65 -34.72
N VAL A 613 16.32 10.42 -34.11
CA VAL A 613 17.56 11.16 -34.43
C VAL A 613 17.91 11.02 -35.91
N PHE A 614 17.89 9.80 -36.44
CA PHE A 614 18.13 9.55 -37.86
C PHE A 614 17.15 10.32 -38.76
N ALA A 615 15.85 10.28 -38.45
CA ALA A 615 14.82 10.99 -39.21
C ALA A 615 15.03 12.51 -39.20
N THR A 616 15.48 13.08 -38.08
CA THR A 616 15.80 14.52 -38.01
C THR A 616 17.05 14.91 -38.81
N ILE A 617 18.04 14.02 -38.92
CA ILE A 617 19.20 14.23 -39.79
C ILE A 617 18.76 14.23 -41.25
N VAL A 618 17.90 13.29 -41.63
CA VAL A 618 17.35 13.21 -43.00
C VAL A 618 16.51 14.46 -43.30
N LEU A 619 15.67 14.91 -42.36
CA LEU A 619 14.88 16.12 -42.50
C LEU A 619 15.76 17.37 -42.66
N LEU A 620 16.78 17.52 -41.81
CA LEU A 620 17.77 18.61 -41.90
C LEU A 620 18.48 18.60 -43.25
N SER A 621 18.91 17.42 -43.72
CA SER A 621 19.55 17.25 -45.02
C SER A 621 18.62 17.63 -46.17
N GLY A 622 17.32 17.35 -46.04
CA GLY A 622 16.30 17.77 -46.99
C GLY A 622 16.18 19.29 -47.10
N PHE A 623 16.15 20.00 -45.97
CA PHE A 623 16.15 21.48 -45.96
C PHE A 623 17.47 22.07 -46.49
N VAL A 624 18.63 21.50 -46.13
CA VAL A 624 19.93 21.93 -46.69
C VAL A 624 19.97 21.72 -48.20
N SER A 625 19.41 20.62 -48.70
CA SER A 625 19.33 20.33 -50.14
C SER A 625 18.43 21.31 -50.90
N GLN A 626 17.52 22.04 -50.24
CA GLN A 626 16.76 23.13 -50.88
C GLN A 626 17.66 24.32 -51.28
N LEU A 627 18.86 24.43 -50.70
CA LEU A 627 19.86 25.43 -51.09
C LEU A 627 20.74 24.97 -52.27
N SER A 628 20.58 23.72 -52.72
CA SER A 628 21.35 23.13 -53.81
C SER A 628 20.69 23.36 -55.16
N ARG A 629 21.39 22.98 -56.24
CA ARG A 629 20.86 23.09 -57.62
C ARG A 629 19.76 22.06 -57.94
N ASP A 630 19.54 21.06 -57.08
CA ASP A 630 18.50 20.04 -57.26
C ASP A 630 17.52 19.99 -56.06
N PRO A 631 16.60 20.96 -55.98
CA PRO A 631 15.59 21.05 -54.90
C PRO A 631 14.59 19.88 -54.87
N LYS A 632 14.39 19.14 -55.97
CA LYS A 632 13.56 17.92 -56.01
C LYS A 632 14.03 16.88 -55.02
N SER A 633 15.34 16.63 -55.04
CA SER A 633 16.00 15.71 -54.12
C SER A 633 15.81 16.15 -52.67
N GLY A 634 15.78 17.46 -52.42
CA GLY A 634 15.47 18.00 -51.10
C GLY A 634 14.04 17.71 -50.64
N LEU A 635 13.04 17.86 -51.52
CA LEU A 635 11.64 17.56 -51.18
C LEU A 635 11.44 16.07 -50.89
N ALA A 636 12.10 15.20 -51.67
CA ALA A 636 12.10 13.76 -51.44
C ALA A 636 12.69 13.40 -50.06
N LEU A 637 13.84 13.99 -49.69
CA LEU A 637 14.45 13.80 -48.38
C LEU A 637 13.56 14.31 -47.24
N MET A 638 12.90 15.45 -47.42
CA MET A 638 11.93 15.96 -46.44
C MET A 638 10.74 15.01 -46.25
N MET A 639 10.20 14.44 -47.34
CA MET A 639 9.15 13.42 -47.25
C MET A 639 9.62 12.18 -46.50
N ILE A 640 10.83 11.68 -46.77
CA ILE A 640 11.39 10.52 -46.06
C ILE A 640 11.55 10.84 -44.56
N GLY A 641 12.12 12.00 -44.23
CA GLY A 641 12.30 12.43 -42.84
C GLY A 641 10.97 12.56 -42.09
N LEU A 642 9.98 13.23 -42.69
CA LEU A 642 8.63 13.38 -42.12
C LEU A 642 7.89 12.04 -41.99
N GLY A 643 8.04 11.15 -42.98
CA GLY A 643 7.47 9.81 -42.95
C GLY A 643 8.05 8.94 -41.83
N LEU A 644 9.37 8.99 -41.62
CA LEU A 644 10.01 8.30 -40.50
C LEU A 644 9.57 8.87 -39.15
N LEU A 645 9.47 10.20 -39.02
CA LEU A 645 8.96 10.84 -37.81
C LEU A 645 7.49 10.47 -37.55
N PHE A 646 6.65 10.37 -38.59
CA PHE A 646 5.30 9.86 -38.47
C PHE A 646 5.29 8.42 -37.94
N VAL A 647 6.09 7.52 -38.50
CA VAL A 647 6.18 6.12 -38.05
C VAL A 647 6.62 6.02 -36.59
N VAL A 648 7.61 6.81 -36.17
CA VAL A 648 8.08 6.84 -34.77
C VAL A 648 6.96 7.25 -33.80
N ASN A 649 6.17 8.27 -34.16
CA ASN A 649 5.08 8.75 -33.31
C ASN A 649 3.86 7.82 -33.33
N VAL A 650 3.57 7.18 -34.46
CA VAL A 650 2.56 6.12 -34.55
C VAL A 650 2.99 4.91 -33.72
N HIS A 651 4.24 4.52 -33.79
CA HIS A 651 4.78 3.45 -32.95
C HIS A 651 4.68 3.81 -31.46
N ASP A 652 4.94 5.07 -31.09
CA ASP A 652 4.76 5.53 -29.71
C ASP A 652 3.28 5.53 -29.28
N LEU A 653 2.38 5.99 -30.13
CA LEU A 653 0.94 5.92 -29.89
C LEU A 653 0.47 4.47 -29.71
N VAL A 654 0.91 3.56 -30.59
CA VAL A 654 0.62 2.12 -30.51
C VAL A 654 1.22 1.52 -29.24
N ALA A 655 2.43 1.92 -28.86
CA ALA A 655 3.07 1.49 -27.63
C ALA A 655 2.25 1.88 -26.39
N HIS A 656 1.71 3.09 -26.36
CA HIS A 656 0.83 3.56 -25.30
C HIS A 656 -0.55 2.88 -25.34
N MET A 657 -1.12 2.63 -26.53
CA MET A 657 -2.40 1.92 -26.70
C MET A 657 -2.31 0.44 -26.31
N ALA A 658 -1.23 -0.24 -26.70
CA ALA A 658 -0.92 -1.59 -26.27
C ALA A 658 -0.60 -1.66 -24.77
N GLY A 659 -0.14 -0.55 -24.18
CA GLY A 659 -0.01 -0.35 -22.74
C GLY A 659 -1.32 -0.49 -21.98
N ILE A 660 -2.45 -0.21 -22.64
CA ILE A 660 -3.79 -0.22 -22.05
C ILE A 660 -4.73 -1.24 -22.69
N ASP A 661 -4.18 -2.23 -23.40
CA ASP A 661 -4.93 -3.26 -24.14
C ASP A 661 -6.05 -2.68 -25.03
N TYR A 662 -5.80 -1.50 -25.63
CA TYR A 662 -6.76 -0.75 -26.46
C TYR A 662 -8.08 -0.36 -25.76
N ARG A 663 -8.16 -0.41 -24.43
CA ARG A 663 -9.37 -0.05 -23.66
C ARG A 663 -9.49 1.47 -23.45
N LEU A 664 -10.08 2.16 -24.43
CA LEU A 664 -10.28 3.61 -24.38
C LEU A 664 -11.14 4.11 -23.20
N GLY A 665 -12.00 3.27 -22.62
CA GLY A 665 -12.83 3.63 -21.46
C GLY A 665 -12.04 3.98 -20.19
N LEU A 666 -10.75 3.62 -20.12
CA LEU A 666 -9.86 4.01 -19.02
C LEU A 666 -9.53 5.51 -19.01
N MET A 667 -9.67 6.19 -20.16
CA MET A 667 -9.45 7.64 -20.28
C MET A 667 -10.49 8.44 -19.46
N GLU A 668 -11.65 7.85 -19.13
CA GLU A 668 -12.68 8.50 -18.30
C GLU A 668 -12.27 8.63 -16.83
N PHE A 669 -11.33 7.80 -16.37
CA PHE A 669 -10.91 7.75 -14.96
C PHE A 669 -9.58 8.47 -14.69
N ASP A 670 -8.82 8.76 -15.74
CA ASP A 670 -7.56 9.51 -15.68
C ASP A 670 -7.47 10.45 -16.89
N LEU A 671 -7.93 11.69 -16.67
CA LEU A 671 -7.91 12.74 -17.69
C LEU A 671 -6.48 13.01 -18.21
N GLN A 672 -5.46 12.74 -17.39
CA GLN A 672 -4.06 12.95 -17.75
C GLN A 672 -3.55 11.85 -18.69
N LEU A 673 -3.97 10.60 -18.49
CA LEU A 673 -3.71 9.51 -19.44
C LEU A 673 -4.28 9.87 -20.82
N GLY A 674 -5.51 10.39 -20.86
CA GLY A 674 -6.14 10.84 -22.11
C GLY A 674 -5.41 12.02 -22.76
N LEU A 675 -5.25 13.12 -22.03
CA LEU A 675 -4.75 14.40 -22.58
C LEU A 675 -3.26 14.43 -22.88
N VAL A 676 -2.45 13.61 -22.20
CA VAL A 676 -0.99 13.68 -22.30
C VAL A 676 -0.42 12.45 -22.99
N GLU A 677 -0.83 11.24 -22.61
CA GLU A 677 -0.18 10.02 -23.09
C GLU A 677 -0.73 9.56 -24.46
N PHE A 678 -2.01 9.85 -24.75
CA PHE A 678 -2.62 9.59 -26.06
C PHE A 678 -2.61 10.81 -26.96
N SER A 679 -3.09 11.96 -26.45
CA SER A 679 -3.24 13.12 -27.31
C SER A 679 -1.89 13.68 -27.79
N VAL A 680 -0.80 13.59 -27.02
CA VAL A 680 0.52 14.10 -27.48
C VAL A 680 1.05 13.33 -28.69
N PRO A 681 1.28 12.00 -28.65
CA PRO A 681 1.78 11.27 -29.81
C PRO A 681 0.79 11.28 -30.98
N PHE A 682 -0.53 11.31 -30.70
CA PHE A 682 -1.55 11.45 -31.74
C PHE A 682 -1.47 12.81 -32.46
N VAL A 683 -1.45 13.91 -31.72
CA VAL A 683 -1.37 15.27 -32.27
C VAL A 683 -0.05 15.45 -33.02
N GLN A 684 1.06 14.94 -32.49
CA GLN A 684 2.35 14.96 -33.18
C GLN A 684 2.33 14.15 -34.48
N ALA A 685 1.79 12.92 -34.47
CA ALA A 685 1.64 12.10 -35.66
C ALA A 685 0.78 12.77 -36.73
N MET A 686 -0.35 13.39 -36.35
CA MET A 686 -1.18 14.16 -37.28
C MET A 686 -0.45 15.37 -37.85
N GLY A 687 0.37 16.05 -37.04
CA GLY A 687 1.24 17.12 -37.51
C GLY A 687 2.22 16.64 -38.60
N TYR A 688 2.90 15.52 -38.37
CA TYR A 688 3.82 14.94 -39.35
C TYR A 688 3.12 14.47 -40.62
N LEU A 689 1.92 13.89 -40.50
CA LEU A 689 1.11 13.48 -41.64
C LEU A 689 0.69 14.68 -42.50
N LEU A 690 0.21 15.76 -41.88
CA LEU A 690 -0.17 16.98 -42.61
C LEU A 690 1.04 17.63 -43.28
N SER A 691 2.17 17.78 -42.59
CA SER A 691 3.40 18.29 -43.19
C SER A 691 3.88 17.40 -44.34
N PHE A 692 3.82 16.08 -44.20
CA PHE A 692 4.17 15.13 -45.25
C PHE A 692 3.27 15.31 -46.48
N LEU A 693 1.94 15.38 -46.29
CA LEU A 693 0.99 15.61 -47.38
C LEU A 693 1.20 16.98 -48.05
N GLY A 694 1.55 18.01 -47.28
CA GLY A 694 1.91 19.32 -47.80
C GLY A 694 3.13 19.27 -48.73
N ILE A 695 4.21 18.62 -48.30
CA ILE A 695 5.41 18.42 -49.12
C ILE A 695 5.11 17.52 -50.33
N LEU A 696 4.32 16.46 -50.16
CA LEU A 696 3.91 15.58 -51.26
C LEU A 696 3.13 16.33 -52.34
N PHE A 697 2.24 17.24 -51.95
CA PHE A 697 1.49 18.05 -52.90
C PHE A 697 2.40 19.01 -53.67
N LEU A 698 3.41 19.60 -53.02
CA LEU A 698 4.43 20.39 -53.71
C LEU A 698 5.26 19.53 -54.67
N PHE A 699 5.66 18.33 -54.24
CA PHE A 699 6.42 17.39 -55.07
C PHE A 699 5.62 16.93 -56.32
N LEU A 700 4.35 16.58 -56.15
CA LEU A 700 3.47 16.18 -57.26
C LEU A 700 3.16 17.34 -58.22
N GLN A 701 3.03 18.56 -57.70
CA GLN A 701 2.86 19.76 -58.53
C GLN A 701 4.10 19.98 -59.40
N GLU A 702 5.28 19.74 -58.85
CA GLU A 702 6.53 19.84 -59.57
C GLU A 702 6.72 18.74 -60.63
N GLU A 703 6.27 17.52 -60.35
CA GLU A 703 6.40 16.38 -61.27
C GLU A 703 5.44 16.45 -62.46
N LYS A 704 4.20 16.91 -62.23
CA LYS A 704 3.13 16.84 -63.25
C LYS A 704 2.99 18.09 -64.13
N GLY A 705 3.48 19.25 -63.69
CA GLY A 705 3.32 20.51 -64.44
C GLY A 705 1.85 20.96 -64.61
N TYR A 706 1.66 22.24 -64.93
CA TYR A 706 0.40 23.00 -65.12
C TYR A 706 -0.97 22.31 -64.95
N GLY A 707 -1.77 22.81 -63.98
CA GLY A 707 -3.24 22.57 -63.92
C GLY A 707 -3.86 22.42 -62.53
N TYR A 708 -3.06 22.30 -61.46
CA TYR A 708 -3.53 21.95 -60.12
C TYR A 708 -3.46 23.10 -59.10
N PHE A 709 -3.93 24.30 -59.45
CA PHE A 709 -4.02 25.47 -58.54
C PHE A 709 -4.74 25.16 -57.20
N LYS A 710 -5.65 24.18 -57.21
CA LYS A 710 -6.30 23.73 -55.97
C LYS A 710 -5.30 23.08 -55.01
N LEU A 711 -4.34 22.28 -55.47
CA LEU A 711 -3.44 21.54 -54.57
C LEU A 711 -2.46 22.46 -53.82
N GLU A 712 -1.98 23.53 -54.44
CA GLU A 712 -1.00 24.47 -53.86
C GLU A 712 -1.52 25.15 -52.59
N ARG A 713 -2.76 25.67 -52.64
CA ARG A 713 -3.39 26.28 -51.46
C ARG A 713 -3.61 25.25 -50.34
N HIS A 714 -3.93 24.01 -50.70
CA HIS A 714 -4.03 22.93 -49.72
C HIS A 714 -2.65 22.57 -49.14
N ALA A 715 -1.60 22.57 -49.95
CA ALA A 715 -0.23 22.33 -49.52
C ALA A 715 0.24 23.38 -48.50
N LEU A 716 0.07 24.68 -48.79
CA LEU A 716 0.42 25.76 -47.87
C LEU A 716 -0.39 25.68 -46.56
N ASN A 717 -1.70 25.42 -46.64
CA ASN A 717 -2.54 25.25 -45.45
C ASN A 717 -2.09 24.06 -44.60
N MET A 718 -1.71 22.93 -45.23
CA MET A 718 -1.20 21.75 -44.53
C MET A 718 0.18 22.01 -43.91
N LEU A 719 1.05 22.78 -44.58
CA LEU A 719 2.35 23.20 -44.05
C LEU A 719 2.24 24.19 -42.90
N ILE A 720 1.12 24.88 -42.72
CA ILE A 720 0.82 25.66 -41.50
C ILE A 720 0.19 24.76 -40.43
N ALA A 721 -0.84 23.98 -40.80
CA ALA A 721 -1.58 23.15 -39.86
C ALA A 721 -0.69 22.09 -39.19
N GLY A 722 0.24 21.48 -39.92
CA GLY A 722 1.17 20.49 -39.38
C GLY A 722 2.02 21.03 -38.22
N PRO A 723 2.80 22.10 -38.41
CA PRO A 723 3.55 22.75 -37.34
C PRO A 723 2.71 23.32 -36.20
N VAL A 724 1.49 23.81 -36.46
CA VAL A 724 0.56 24.21 -35.38
C VAL A 724 0.25 23.02 -34.47
N LEU A 725 0.00 21.83 -35.04
CA LEU A 725 -0.17 20.61 -34.25
C LEU A 725 1.12 20.24 -33.51
N TRP A 726 2.31 20.43 -34.10
CA TRP A 726 3.57 20.19 -33.38
C TRP A 726 3.76 21.12 -32.19
N VAL A 727 3.39 22.41 -32.32
CA VAL A 727 3.42 23.38 -31.21
C VAL A 727 2.44 22.94 -30.12
N LEU A 728 1.20 22.60 -30.47
CA LEU A 728 0.21 22.10 -29.51
C LEU A 728 0.68 20.82 -28.80
N GLY A 729 1.20 19.86 -29.55
CA GLY A 729 1.78 18.63 -29.01
C GLY A 729 2.96 18.92 -28.07
N SER A 730 3.84 19.85 -28.45
CA SER A 730 4.99 20.25 -27.63
C SER A 730 4.57 21.00 -26.35
N ILE A 731 3.55 21.86 -26.41
CA ILE A 731 2.96 22.51 -25.24
C ILE A 731 2.35 21.48 -24.30
N HIS A 732 1.52 20.57 -24.82
CA HIS A 732 0.93 19.47 -24.04
C HIS A 732 2.03 18.61 -23.39
N ASN A 733 3.13 18.35 -24.11
CA ASN A 733 4.28 17.62 -23.60
C ASN A 733 5.08 18.41 -22.55
N SER A 734 5.13 19.74 -22.65
CA SER A 734 5.81 20.64 -21.70
C SER A 734 5.07 20.80 -20.38
N CYS A 735 3.73 20.67 -20.39
CA CYS A 735 2.88 20.66 -19.20
C CYS A 735 3.07 19.41 -18.31
N GLN A 736 4.05 18.55 -18.62
CA GLN A 736 4.39 17.36 -17.85
C GLN A 736 5.30 17.68 -16.65
N ILE A 737 4.75 17.85 -15.45
CA ILE A 737 5.51 18.12 -14.20
C ILE A 737 5.72 16.83 -13.38
N TYR A 738 6.94 16.39 -13.05
CA TYR A 738 7.15 15.15 -12.29
C TYR A 738 7.21 15.38 -10.77
N GLU A 739 6.22 14.86 -10.03
CA GLU A 739 6.17 14.87 -8.57
C GLU A 739 7.17 13.83 -8.01
N ARG A 740 8.13 14.27 -7.18
CA ARG A 740 9.27 13.51 -6.62
C ARG A 740 10.36 13.02 -7.59
N ALA A 741 10.48 13.61 -8.77
CA ALA A 741 11.72 13.45 -9.54
C ALA A 741 12.86 14.24 -8.89
N ASP A 742 14.00 13.57 -8.65
CA ASP A 742 15.26 14.20 -8.26
C ASP A 742 15.54 15.37 -9.23
N GLY A 743 16.10 16.51 -8.76
CA GLY A 743 16.23 17.73 -9.58
C GLY A 743 16.93 17.49 -10.93
N HIS A 744 17.84 16.50 -10.96
CA HIS A 744 18.51 16.03 -12.18
C HIS A 744 17.57 15.46 -13.25
N ILE A 745 16.51 14.74 -12.88
CA ILE A 745 15.55 14.16 -13.84
C ILE A 745 14.69 15.27 -14.44
N GLN A 746 14.32 16.28 -13.67
CA GLN A 746 13.55 17.42 -14.18
C GLN A 746 14.36 18.23 -15.19
N ILE A 747 15.65 18.46 -14.91
CA ILE A 747 16.58 19.11 -15.85
C ILE A 747 16.71 18.27 -17.13
N LEU A 748 16.90 16.95 -16.99
CA LEU A 748 17.01 16.04 -18.13
C LEU A 748 15.72 16.03 -18.97
N GLN A 749 14.55 16.17 -18.36
CA GLN A 749 13.28 16.31 -19.08
C GLN A 749 13.20 17.62 -19.86
N GLN A 750 13.48 18.76 -19.21
CA GLN A 750 13.41 20.07 -19.84
C GLN A 750 14.41 20.20 -21.00
N SER A 751 15.57 19.54 -20.89
CA SER A 751 16.57 19.48 -21.96
C SER A 751 16.07 18.80 -23.25
N VAL A 752 15.02 17.97 -23.17
CA VAL A 752 14.35 17.36 -24.33
C VAL A 752 13.23 18.26 -24.86
N HIS A 753 12.41 18.78 -23.95
CA HIS A 753 11.17 19.48 -24.31
C HIS A 753 11.41 20.86 -24.92
N ILE A 754 12.38 21.62 -24.39
CA ILE A 754 12.66 22.99 -24.84
C ILE A 754 13.07 23.00 -26.32
N PRO A 755 14.04 22.18 -26.79
CA PRO A 755 14.38 22.13 -28.22
C PRO A 755 13.19 21.75 -29.11
N PHE A 756 12.35 20.80 -28.71
CA PHE A 756 11.17 20.41 -29.50
C PHE A 756 10.14 21.54 -29.62
N LEU A 757 9.87 22.26 -28.53
CA LEU A 757 8.95 23.39 -28.57
C LEU A 757 9.48 24.51 -29.47
N MET A 758 10.75 24.89 -29.31
CA MET A 758 11.36 25.95 -30.11
C MET A 758 11.47 25.55 -31.59
N GLY A 759 11.84 24.31 -31.90
CA GLY A 759 11.85 23.81 -33.27
C GLY A 759 10.47 23.86 -33.92
N SER A 760 9.43 23.44 -33.20
CA SER A 760 8.04 23.48 -33.67
C SER A 760 7.57 24.91 -33.95
N LEU A 761 7.94 25.86 -33.10
CA LEU A 761 7.64 27.28 -33.28
C LEU A 761 8.34 27.84 -34.53
N LEU A 762 9.61 27.49 -34.78
CA LEU A 762 10.32 27.93 -35.99
C LEU A 762 9.67 27.41 -37.26
N PHE A 763 9.23 26.14 -37.28
CA PHE A 763 8.48 25.59 -38.41
C PHE A 763 7.15 26.32 -38.61
N MET A 764 6.42 26.60 -37.54
CA MET A 764 5.14 27.31 -37.61
C MET A 764 5.32 28.74 -38.14
N VAL A 765 6.26 29.50 -37.55
CA VAL A 765 6.58 30.87 -37.98
C VAL A 765 7.05 30.89 -39.42
N GLY A 766 7.95 29.96 -39.78
CA GLY A 766 8.41 29.80 -41.16
C GLY A 766 7.25 29.58 -42.11
N SER A 767 6.34 28.64 -41.81
CA SER A 767 5.22 28.33 -42.71
C SER A 767 4.24 29.50 -42.87
N ILE A 768 4.04 30.30 -41.81
CA ILE A 768 3.22 31.52 -41.87
C ILE A 768 3.91 32.57 -42.75
N ILE A 769 5.21 32.80 -42.57
CA ILE A 769 5.99 33.71 -43.40
C ILE A 769 5.95 33.25 -44.86
N ASN A 770 6.17 31.97 -45.13
CA ASN A 770 6.10 31.41 -46.46
C ASN A 770 4.74 31.67 -47.11
N CYS A 771 3.65 31.38 -46.39
CA CYS A 771 2.30 31.64 -46.91
C CYS A 771 2.06 33.12 -47.21
N HIS A 772 2.61 34.03 -46.42
CA HIS A 772 2.47 35.47 -46.65
C HIS A 772 3.33 35.96 -47.83
N GLU A 773 4.56 35.45 -47.98
CA GLU A 773 5.43 35.74 -49.13
C GLU A 773 4.81 35.23 -50.44
N GLN A 774 4.27 34.01 -50.43
CA GLN A 774 3.64 33.40 -51.60
C GLN A 774 2.25 33.95 -51.91
N ALA A 775 1.49 34.44 -50.92
CA ALA A 775 0.20 35.10 -51.18
C ALA A 775 0.33 36.39 -52.03
N ARG A 776 1.54 36.94 -52.17
CA ARG A 776 1.83 38.15 -52.94
C ARG A 776 2.41 37.89 -54.33
N LEU A 777 2.72 36.63 -54.68
CA LEU A 777 3.40 36.27 -55.92
C LEU A 777 2.69 35.08 -56.58
N VAL A 778 2.36 35.19 -57.87
CA VAL A 778 1.89 34.04 -58.66
C VAL A 778 3.12 33.33 -59.20
N HIS A 779 3.69 32.40 -58.43
CA HIS A 779 4.81 31.57 -58.86
C HIS A 779 4.37 30.10 -58.99
N HIS A 780 5.02 29.36 -59.90
CA HIS A 780 4.68 27.97 -60.22
C HIS A 780 5.92 27.10 -60.04
N GLY A 781 5.93 26.23 -59.03
CA GLY A 781 7.04 25.31 -58.73
C GLY A 781 7.78 25.61 -57.44
N ILE A 782 8.98 25.04 -57.24
CA ILE A 782 9.83 25.11 -56.02
C ILE A 782 10.04 26.52 -55.46
N ASP A 783 9.90 27.57 -56.27
CA ASP A 783 9.88 28.97 -55.83
C ASP A 783 8.78 29.27 -54.79
N LEU A 784 7.85 28.33 -54.57
CA LEU A 784 6.87 28.28 -53.47
C LEU A 784 7.49 28.17 -52.07
N LEU A 785 8.79 27.88 -51.97
CA LEU A 785 9.52 27.78 -50.72
C LEU A 785 10.42 29.01 -50.57
N GLY A 786 9.94 30.01 -49.83
CA GLY A 786 10.70 31.22 -49.53
C GLY A 786 12.00 30.88 -48.80
N MET A 787 13.07 31.62 -49.11
CA MET A 787 14.38 31.42 -48.47
C MET A 787 14.29 31.55 -46.94
N ALA A 788 13.41 32.42 -46.43
CA ALA A 788 13.15 32.55 -45.01
C ALA A 788 12.61 31.24 -44.39
N TRP A 789 11.71 30.54 -45.08
CA TRP A 789 11.17 29.26 -44.63
C TRP A 789 12.23 28.16 -44.65
N VAL A 790 13.08 28.11 -45.67
CA VAL A 790 14.18 27.14 -45.76
C VAL A 790 15.15 27.33 -44.58
N TRP A 791 15.56 28.57 -44.29
CA TRP A 791 16.41 28.88 -43.14
C TRP A 791 15.77 28.51 -41.81
N LEU A 792 14.52 28.92 -41.58
CA LEU A 792 13.79 28.59 -40.35
C LEU A 792 13.56 27.08 -40.22
N GLY A 793 13.34 26.37 -41.33
CA GLY A 793 13.23 24.92 -41.38
C GLY A 793 14.53 24.18 -41.08
N MET A 794 15.68 24.71 -41.53
CA MET A 794 17.00 24.17 -41.13
C MET A 794 17.23 24.33 -39.62
N PHE A 795 17.01 25.53 -39.07
CA PHE A 795 17.16 25.76 -37.63
C PHE A 795 16.15 24.94 -36.80
N GLY A 796 14.91 24.82 -37.28
CA GLY A 796 13.88 23.96 -36.67
C GLY A 796 14.29 22.49 -36.65
N SER A 797 14.82 21.99 -37.77
CA SER A 797 15.31 20.61 -37.89
C SER A 797 16.53 20.35 -36.98
N LEU A 798 17.43 21.32 -36.85
CA LEU A 798 18.58 21.25 -35.95
C LEU A 798 18.13 21.16 -34.48
N LEU A 799 17.11 21.93 -34.08
CA LEU A 799 16.54 21.84 -32.73
C LEU A 799 15.83 20.51 -32.47
N PHE A 800 15.13 19.96 -33.47
CA PHE A 800 14.57 18.60 -33.38
C PHE A 800 15.67 17.55 -33.22
N PHE A 801 16.80 17.70 -33.91
CA PHE A 801 17.96 16.83 -33.74
C PHE A 801 18.55 16.91 -32.33
N ILE A 802 18.74 18.12 -31.78
CA ILE A 802 19.22 18.33 -30.41
C ILE A 802 18.25 17.69 -29.40
N GLY A 803 16.93 17.94 -29.56
CA GLY A 803 15.91 17.32 -28.72
C GLY A 803 15.91 15.79 -28.80
N GLY A 804 16.09 15.25 -30.01
CA GLY A 804 16.23 13.81 -30.25
C GLY A 804 17.45 13.22 -29.55
N LEU A 805 18.61 13.87 -29.63
CA LEU A 805 19.84 13.45 -28.96
C LEU A 805 19.67 13.46 -27.43
N MET A 806 19.09 14.53 -26.89
CA MET A 806 18.78 14.60 -25.46
C MET A 806 17.78 13.51 -25.04
N ASN A 807 16.84 13.13 -25.92
CA ASN A 807 15.91 12.03 -25.64
C ASN A 807 16.65 10.68 -25.58
N VAL A 808 17.66 10.43 -26.41
CA VAL A 808 18.51 9.23 -26.31
C VAL A 808 19.26 9.20 -24.98
N VAL A 809 19.89 10.31 -24.58
CA VAL A 809 20.58 10.43 -23.28
C VAL A 809 19.62 10.18 -22.13
N LYS A 810 18.40 10.72 -22.23
CA LYS A 810 17.34 10.50 -21.25
C LYS A 810 16.92 9.04 -21.16
N VAL A 811 16.72 8.35 -22.29
CA VAL A 811 16.39 6.91 -22.30
C VAL A 811 17.53 6.11 -21.66
N PHE A 812 18.78 6.40 -22.01
CA PHE A 812 19.95 5.74 -21.44
C PHE A 812 20.06 5.94 -19.92
N LYS A 813 19.96 7.18 -19.44
CA LYS A 813 20.02 7.48 -18.00
C LYS A 813 18.86 6.86 -17.23
N MET A 814 17.65 6.87 -17.79
CA MET A 814 16.49 6.23 -17.17
C MET A 814 16.63 4.71 -17.08
N GLN A 815 17.35 4.06 -18.00
CA GLN A 815 17.60 2.63 -17.92
C GLN A 815 18.74 2.25 -16.95
N GLN A 816 19.71 3.14 -16.71
CA GLN A 816 20.78 2.93 -15.73
C GLN A 816 20.32 3.13 -14.27
N MET A 817 19.24 3.87 -14.05
CA MET A 817 18.66 4.04 -12.73
C MET A 817 17.87 2.77 -12.38
N ASP A 818 18.49 1.86 -11.62
CA ASP A 818 17.78 0.72 -11.05
C ASP A 818 16.50 1.18 -10.33
N GLY A 819 15.41 0.43 -10.54
CA GLY A 819 14.00 0.81 -10.34
C GLY A 819 13.52 1.13 -8.92
N LEU A 820 14.41 1.61 -8.05
CA LEU A 820 14.12 2.00 -6.66
C LEU A 820 14.06 3.52 -6.42
N ARG A 821 14.45 4.35 -7.40
CA ARG A 821 14.48 5.83 -7.23
C ARG A 821 13.41 6.61 -8.00
N LEU A 822 12.60 5.93 -8.81
CA LEU A 822 11.43 6.55 -9.47
C LEU A 822 10.19 5.96 -8.81
N GLU A 823 9.76 6.56 -7.70
CA GLU A 823 8.49 6.21 -7.06
C GLU A 823 7.37 6.29 -8.10
N LYS A 824 6.71 5.16 -8.33
CA LYS A 824 5.55 5.04 -9.20
C LYS A 824 4.39 5.83 -8.61
N LEU A 825 4.19 7.01 -9.14
CA LEU A 825 3.03 7.82 -8.92
C LEU A 825 2.14 7.69 -10.19
N ARG A 826 1.14 6.81 -10.15
CA ARG A 826 -0.08 6.86 -10.98
C ARG A 826 -1.22 6.46 -10.06
N GLY A 827 -2.18 7.36 -9.85
CA GLY A 827 -3.34 7.11 -9.00
C GLY A 827 -4.22 5.97 -9.52
N GLY A 828 -3.89 4.72 -9.17
CA GLY A 828 -4.75 3.56 -9.33
C GLY A 828 -5.11 3.14 -10.76
N ALA A 829 -4.80 3.91 -11.81
CA ALA A 829 -5.21 3.62 -13.18
C ALA A 829 -4.34 2.53 -13.84
N GLN A 830 -3.01 2.60 -13.67
CA GLN A 830 -2.11 1.55 -14.15
C GLN A 830 -2.23 0.27 -13.31
N GLU A 831 -2.58 0.40 -12.04
CA GLU A 831 -2.79 -0.72 -11.12
C GLU A 831 -4.12 -1.42 -11.41
N ARG A 832 -5.15 -0.67 -11.86
CA ARG A 832 -6.39 -1.24 -12.43
C ARG A 832 -6.17 -1.93 -13.78
N LEU A 833 -5.26 -1.42 -14.62
CA LEU A 833 -4.85 -2.06 -15.87
C LEU A 833 -4.07 -3.36 -15.66
N ILE A 834 -3.13 -3.35 -14.72
CA ILE A 834 -2.41 -4.55 -14.30
C ILE A 834 -3.39 -5.56 -13.71
N HIS A 835 -4.35 -5.11 -12.90
CA HIS A 835 -5.42 -5.96 -12.35
C HIS A 835 -6.33 -6.58 -13.43
N GLU A 836 -6.70 -5.82 -14.48
CA GLU A 836 -7.44 -6.36 -15.62
C GLU A 836 -6.63 -7.33 -16.48
N ARG A 837 -5.30 -7.14 -16.56
CA ARG A 837 -4.37 -8.00 -17.30
C ARG A 837 -4.00 -9.28 -16.53
N GLU A 838 -3.74 -9.18 -15.23
CA GLU A 838 -3.49 -10.29 -14.30
C GLU A 838 -4.75 -11.12 -14.04
N GLY A 839 -5.93 -10.54 -14.25
CA GLY A 839 -7.18 -11.26 -14.41
C GLY A 839 -7.25 -12.21 -15.62
N GLN A 840 -6.22 -12.28 -16.47
CA GLN A 840 -6.19 -13.17 -17.64
C GLN A 840 -4.95 -14.09 -17.75
N ILE A 841 -3.92 -13.94 -16.90
CA ILE A 841 -2.73 -14.81 -16.93
C ILE A 841 -2.39 -15.25 -15.50
N PRO A 842 -2.33 -16.56 -15.20
CA PRO A 842 -1.89 -17.02 -13.89
C PRO A 842 -0.40 -16.73 -13.68
N LEU A 843 -0.11 -16.01 -12.58
CA LEU A 843 1.21 -15.59 -12.06
C LEU A 843 2.26 -16.72 -11.92
N ILE A 844 1.85 -18.00 -11.95
CA ILE A 844 2.75 -19.15 -11.81
C ILE A 844 3.68 -19.32 -13.03
N LEU A 845 3.25 -18.88 -14.22
CA LEU A 845 4.01 -19.15 -15.45
C LEU A 845 5.20 -18.21 -15.67
N GLU A 846 5.11 -16.95 -15.22
CA GLU A 846 6.21 -15.99 -15.35
C GLU A 846 7.32 -16.23 -14.33
N ASP A 847 6.98 -16.71 -13.14
CA ASP A 847 7.96 -17.01 -12.10
C ASP A 847 8.74 -18.31 -12.38
N GLN A 848 8.07 -19.32 -12.97
CA GLN A 848 8.75 -20.48 -13.54
C GLN A 848 9.60 -20.13 -14.77
N ARG A 849 9.20 -19.12 -15.57
CA ARG A 849 10.03 -18.59 -16.66
C ARG A 849 11.25 -17.84 -16.14
N ARG A 850 11.11 -17.02 -15.10
CA ARG A 850 12.25 -16.33 -14.46
C ARG A 850 13.23 -17.33 -13.86
N ARG A 851 12.74 -18.38 -13.18
CA ARG A 851 13.61 -19.47 -12.67
C ARG A 851 14.29 -20.23 -13.80
N LYS A 852 13.60 -20.53 -14.91
CA LYS A 852 14.23 -21.14 -16.10
C LYS A 852 15.28 -20.25 -16.76
N ILE A 853 15.02 -18.95 -16.86
CA ILE A 853 15.97 -17.98 -17.45
C ILE A 853 17.20 -17.81 -16.55
N HIS A 854 17.05 -17.77 -15.22
CA HIS A 854 18.20 -17.74 -14.31
C HIS A 854 19.02 -19.05 -14.32
N VAL A 855 18.37 -20.20 -14.56
CA VAL A 855 19.07 -21.49 -14.71
C VAL A 855 19.76 -21.60 -16.09
N GLU A 856 19.16 -21.08 -17.17
CA GLU A 856 19.75 -21.06 -18.52
C GLU A 856 20.85 -19.98 -18.69
N GLU A 857 20.75 -18.84 -18.00
CA GLU A 857 21.80 -17.79 -17.99
C GLU A 857 22.98 -18.12 -17.07
N ALA A 858 22.84 -19.06 -16.13
CA ALA A 858 23.94 -19.58 -15.30
C ALA A 858 24.73 -20.71 -15.99
N MET A 859 24.18 -21.35 -17.03
CA MET A 859 24.85 -22.44 -17.75
C MET A 859 26.06 -22.05 -18.63
N PRO A 860 26.26 -20.81 -19.13
CA PRO A 860 27.47 -20.46 -19.86
C PRO A 860 28.71 -20.34 -18.95
N VAL A 861 28.53 -20.14 -17.64
CA VAL A 861 29.64 -19.96 -16.68
C VAL A 861 30.18 -21.30 -16.18
N VAL A 862 29.35 -22.35 -16.13
CA VAL A 862 29.78 -23.68 -15.66
C VAL A 862 30.47 -24.50 -16.76
N VAL A 863 30.14 -24.27 -18.03
CA VAL A 863 30.78 -24.98 -19.17
C VAL A 863 32.19 -24.43 -19.46
N GLN A 864 32.48 -23.16 -19.12
CA GLN A 864 33.82 -22.57 -19.28
C GLN A 864 34.81 -22.97 -18.17
N LEU A 865 34.32 -23.41 -17.00
CA LEU A 865 35.16 -23.89 -15.89
C LEU A 865 35.52 -25.39 -15.99
N LEU A 866 34.80 -26.17 -16.80
CA LEU A 866 35.05 -27.61 -16.96
C LEU A 866 35.91 -27.99 -18.17
N THR A 867 36.22 -27.05 -19.07
CA THR A 867 37.15 -27.28 -20.21
C THR A 867 38.57 -26.76 -19.99
N GLY A 868 38.89 -26.28 -18.79
CA GLY A 868 40.22 -25.76 -18.42
C GLY A 868 41.14 -26.73 -17.68
N MET A 869 40.70 -27.97 -17.41
CA MET A 869 41.50 -29.01 -16.76
C MET A 869 41.69 -30.22 -17.69
N SER A 870 42.27 -30.00 -18.86
CA SER A 870 43.05 -31.01 -19.58
C SER A 870 44.08 -30.34 -20.49
N LEU A 871 45.22 -29.97 -19.92
CA LEU A 871 46.54 -29.89 -20.56
C LEU A 871 47.59 -29.73 -19.47
#